data_AF-A0A836PZ44-F1
#
_entry.id   AF-A0A836PZ44-F1
#
_cell.length_a   1.000
_cell.length_b   1.000
_cell.length_c   1.000
_cell.angle_alpha   90.00
_cell.angle_beta   90.00
_cell.angle_gamma   90.00
#
_symmetry.space_group_name_H-M   'P 1'
#
loop_
_entity.id
_entity.type
_entity.pdbx_description
1 polymer ?
#
loop_
_entity_poly.entity_id
_entity_poly.type
_entity_poly.pdbx_seq_one_letter_code
_entity_poly.pdbx_strand_id
1 'polypeptide(L)'
;MSFLQALVCGLTFVLCWRATRSKSLAFTAGLIWSLYPPALIGVQRLGTETISALFLLTILLCFSFALSCDKKRLWYLVPMAYAGVFFAFLLLTKPVLMFCVLLPFGFVFLSFKWKPAFLAILAFACATVLTMIPFWVFTKQTTGEACLLPKRMPVLNAIVSNNLINDGLGCLPPAPVSETITGMKSVAAVQMALFMEDPVAHTDLYIRKVARIFAEPWNDFRRAAVLPNALCIRFAHQALGALALAAIAASFAATVCAVSCLFQKANSKRSSQRDSTETFVDSGDHLAVMVFFALLGHLIYAAFEGIPRYGFTAVPLYLIAVFWTASKLIKARLYGWTAMNLLLPTLLLALLANFARLQSVLQVVGNPIAVCVLLSVFHIMLAAWLMYSLSKAACFQHINRNVMRTVCSLTLLLFGLTTTLCLVKESKNVDLITKLSSEVMATREIDLSSNQASGTQKPSWALLLVDCEKEIAQSHITFNGHKIHESPKIVYHFYQKKFDLLAFLEELSLDIRVPVDEVRQWRAVPIPIEYVNPSGKNKVTISGSPAHPLTIYGDYEETLSGIAPTFEYISHSRMFTDASTLDWRPRVNFVTQVPSRSFIESNEPKYPFPPNYDLSSAPGVQKGRLRMMIALGFSKDQNSPAFNSQEVSMPLRSFNLRVATGQAQQGQIIDKSRETGYLKFHSNSFLDVQINAQKSATHAVIELKGKADYKDAQGAQLVARVSLNGPDGASDMNANAEKDLYFDSKGQPKPQSVCFPHATQLIALNGKEPSNINIKAVYPLDVVSGRADHLTIELMPLPEGKEIKLEDAELTIRQLSWPDLGRGQAFVY
;
A
#
# COMPACT_ATOMS: atom_id res chain seq x y z
N MET A 1 -17.63 -12.70 11.18
CA MET A 1 -16.79 -12.69 9.95
C MET A 1 -16.28 -14.07 9.57
N SER A 2 -15.79 -14.87 10.53
CA SER A 2 -15.41 -16.28 10.29
C SER A 2 -16.52 -17.09 9.61
N PHE A 3 -17.79 -16.83 9.97
CA PHE A 3 -18.95 -17.41 9.31
C PHE A 3 -19.04 -17.07 7.81
N LEU A 4 -18.86 -15.80 7.42
CA LEU A 4 -18.92 -15.40 6.00
C LEU A 4 -17.78 -16.05 5.20
N GLN A 5 -16.58 -16.12 5.76
CA GLN A 5 -15.46 -16.82 5.14
C GLN A 5 -15.70 -18.33 5.02
N ALA A 6 -16.34 -18.95 6.01
CA ALA A 6 -16.78 -20.34 5.94
C ALA A 6 -17.84 -20.57 4.85
N LEU A 7 -18.76 -19.61 4.65
CA LEU A 7 -19.71 -19.66 3.53
C LEU A 7 -19.00 -19.55 2.17
N VAL A 8 -18.03 -18.64 2.02
CA VAL A 8 -17.21 -18.56 0.81
C VAL A 8 -16.46 -19.87 0.57
N CYS A 9 -15.87 -20.46 1.61
CA CYS A 9 -15.24 -21.78 1.55
C CYS A 9 -16.21 -22.86 1.06
N GLY A 10 -17.42 -22.91 1.63
CA GLY A 10 -18.47 -23.85 1.25
C GLY A 10 -18.93 -23.66 -0.20
N LEU A 11 -19.07 -22.42 -0.66
CA LEU A 11 -19.41 -22.14 -2.07
C LEU A 11 -18.28 -22.51 -3.02
N THR A 12 -17.02 -22.23 -2.68
CA THR A 12 -15.85 -22.69 -3.44
C THR A 12 -15.85 -24.21 -3.56
N PHE A 13 -16.11 -24.94 -2.47
CA PHE A 13 -16.29 -26.40 -2.49
C PHE A 13 -17.40 -26.82 -3.45
N VAL A 14 -18.61 -26.26 -3.31
CA VAL A 14 -19.78 -26.66 -4.13
C VAL A 14 -19.53 -26.38 -5.61
N LEU A 15 -19.03 -25.20 -5.96
CA LEU A 15 -18.71 -24.84 -7.34
C LEU A 15 -17.59 -25.72 -7.90
N CYS A 16 -16.53 -25.96 -7.14
CA CYS A 16 -15.44 -26.83 -7.56
C CYS A 16 -15.92 -28.29 -7.74
N TRP A 17 -16.81 -28.78 -6.88
CA TRP A 17 -17.42 -30.10 -7.04
C TRP A 17 -18.25 -30.19 -8.31
N ARG A 18 -19.03 -29.14 -8.62
CA ARG A 18 -19.79 -29.07 -9.88
C ARG A 18 -18.89 -29.00 -11.11
N ALA A 19 -17.78 -28.25 -11.04
CA ALA A 19 -16.82 -28.13 -12.14
C ALA A 19 -16.07 -29.44 -12.40
N THR A 20 -15.60 -30.10 -11.34
CA THR A 20 -14.69 -31.27 -11.44
C THR A 20 -15.42 -32.61 -11.44
N ARG A 21 -16.63 -32.66 -10.86
CA ARG A 21 -17.34 -33.88 -10.45
C ARG A 21 -16.58 -34.74 -9.43
N SER A 22 -15.57 -34.18 -8.75
CA SER A 22 -14.76 -34.86 -7.73
C SER A 22 -14.90 -34.17 -6.38
N LYS A 23 -15.42 -34.90 -5.37
CA LYS A 23 -15.53 -34.38 -3.99
C LYS A 23 -14.16 -34.15 -3.35
N SER A 24 -13.17 -34.98 -3.68
CA SER A 24 -11.80 -34.85 -3.16
C SER A 24 -11.13 -33.56 -3.64
N LEU A 25 -11.16 -33.29 -4.95
CA LEU A 25 -10.62 -32.04 -5.51
C LEU A 25 -11.36 -30.81 -4.96
N ALA A 26 -12.68 -30.90 -4.82
CA ALA A 26 -13.48 -29.83 -4.22
C ALA A 26 -13.13 -29.57 -2.74
N PHE A 27 -12.92 -30.64 -1.97
CA PHE A 27 -12.49 -30.54 -0.58
C PHE A 27 -11.14 -29.86 -0.48
N THR A 28 -10.17 -30.25 -1.31
CA THR A 28 -8.85 -29.61 -1.36
C THR A 28 -8.96 -28.13 -1.75
N ALA A 29 -9.82 -27.77 -2.70
CA ALA A 29 -10.03 -26.37 -3.08
C ALA A 29 -10.57 -25.54 -1.89
N GLY A 30 -11.56 -26.08 -1.17
CA GLY A 30 -12.07 -25.45 0.06
C GLY A 30 -11.00 -25.34 1.15
N LEU A 31 -10.21 -26.39 1.36
CA LEU A 31 -9.13 -26.40 2.35
C LEU A 31 -8.07 -25.35 2.01
N ILE A 32 -7.62 -25.26 0.74
CA ILE A 32 -6.67 -24.24 0.31
C ILE A 32 -7.23 -22.84 0.54
N TRP A 33 -8.51 -22.59 0.25
CA TRP A 33 -9.15 -21.31 0.58
C TRP A 33 -9.14 -21.02 2.08
N SER A 34 -9.47 -22.02 2.92
CA SER A 34 -9.49 -21.86 4.37
C SER A 34 -8.10 -21.57 4.98
N LEU A 35 -7.05 -22.07 4.33
CA LEU A 35 -5.66 -21.85 4.74
C LEU A 35 -5.01 -20.67 4.00
N TYR A 36 -5.70 -20.06 3.05
CA TYR A 36 -5.18 -18.97 2.24
C TYR A 36 -4.96 -17.74 3.13
N PRO A 37 -3.70 -17.26 3.29
CA PRO A 37 -3.38 -16.25 4.30
C PRO A 37 -4.22 -14.97 4.19
N PRO A 38 -4.47 -14.39 3.01
CA PRO A 38 -5.37 -13.24 2.88
C PRO A 38 -6.81 -13.51 3.32
N ALA A 39 -7.34 -14.72 3.12
CA ALA A 39 -8.69 -15.07 3.60
C ALA A 39 -8.72 -15.12 5.14
N LEU A 40 -7.69 -15.71 5.76
CA LEU A 40 -7.53 -15.75 7.22
C LEU A 40 -7.38 -14.35 7.82
N ILE A 41 -6.57 -13.49 7.21
CA ILE A 41 -6.41 -12.09 7.62
C ILE A 41 -7.74 -11.35 7.45
N GLY A 42 -8.45 -11.60 6.35
CA GLY A 42 -9.78 -11.06 6.09
C GLY A 42 -10.85 -11.48 7.09
N VAL A 43 -10.71 -12.63 7.78
CA VAL A 43 -11.62 -13.03 8.87
C VAL A 43 -11.64 -12.01 10.00
N GLN A 44 -10.49 -11.39 10.28
CA GLN A 44 -10.34 -10.42 11.37
C GLN A 44 -10.84 -9.01 10.99
N ARG A 45 -11.23 -8.80 9.73
CA ARG A 45 -11.64 -7.47 9.23
C ARG A 45 -13.06 -7.47 8.69
N LEU A 46 -13.77 -6.40 9.00
CA LEU A 46 -15.04 -6.08 8.34
C LEU A 46 -14.75 -5.49 6.95
N GLY A 47 -14.41 -6.34 5.99
CA GLY A 47 -14.18 -5.96 4.60
C GLY A 47 -15.36 -6.31 3.70
N THR A 48 -15.75 -5.38 2.83
CA THR A 48 -16.78 -5.64 1.80
C THR A 48 -16.35 -6.71 0.79
N GLU A 49 -15.05 -7.00 0.70
CA GLU A 49 -14.44 -8.00 -0.17
C GLU A 49 -15.01 -9.41 0.04
N THR A 50 -15.12 -9.83 1.31
CA THR A 50 -15.63 -11.17 1.65
C THR A 50 -17.11 -11.31 1.25
N ILE A 51 -17.89 -10.26 1.51
CA ILE A 51 -19.32 -10.20 1.18
C ILE A 51 -19.50 -10.19 -0.35
N SER A 52 -18.68 -9.43 -1.08
CA SER A 52 -18.69 -9.42 -2.54
C SER A 52 -18.31 -10.79 -3.14
N ALA A 53 -17.31 -11.47 -2.57
CA ALA A 53 -16.94 -12.82 -2.98
C ALA A 53 -18.09 -13.81 -2.76
N LEU A 54 -18.75 -13.74 -1.60
CA LEU A 54 -19.94 -14.53 -1.27
C LEU A 54 -21.03 -14.35 -2.33
N PHE A 55 -21.46 -13.11 -2.58
CA PHE A 55 -22.52 -12.82 -3.56
C PHE A 55 -22.13 -13.24 -4.97
N LEU A 56 -20.89 -12.98 -5.40
CA LEU A 56 -20.42 -13.37 -6.73
C LEU A 56 -20.46 -14.91 -6.91
N LEU A 57 -19.97 -15.68 -5.94
CA LEU A 57 -20.00 -17.14 -6.00
C LEU A 57 -21.43 -17.68 -5.96
N THR A 58 -22.32 -17.08 -5.17
CA THR A 58 -23.74 -17.47 -5.15
C THR A 58 -24.40 -17.22 -6.51
N ILE A 59 -24.13 -16.09 -7.16
CA ILE A 59 -24.63 -15.78 -8.51
C ILE A 59 -24.14 -16.83 -9.52
N LEU A 60 -22.84 -17.17 -9.51
CA LEU A 60 -22.29 -18.20 -10.40
C LEU A 60 -22.89 -19.59 -10.13
N LEU A 61 -23.19 -19.91 -8.86
CA LEU A 61 -23.87 -21.14 -8.49
C LEU A 61 -25.30 -21.17 -9.06
N CYS A 62 -26.03 -20.06 -8.93
CA CYS A 62 -27.36 -19.89 -9.52
C CYS A 62 -27.32 -20.06 -11.05
N PHE A 63 -26.37 -19.43 -11.74
CA PHE A 63 -26.21 -19.60 -13.19
C PHE A 63 -25.90 -21.06 -13.56
N SER A 64 -25.04 -21.73 -12.80
CA SER A 64 -24.74 -23.16 -13.00
C SER A 64 -25.98 -24.05 -12.82
N PHE A 65 -26.84 -23.75 -11.84
CA PHE A 65 -28.10 -24.47 -11.67
C PHE A 65 -29.09 -24.17 -12.80
N ALA A 66 -29.24 -22.91 -13.20
CA ALA A 66 -30.13 -22.53 -14.30
C ALA A 66 -29.77 -23.24 -15.62
N LEU A 67 -28.47 -23.42 -15.90
CA LEU A 67 -27.99 -24.18 -17.07
C LEU A 67 -28.25 -25.69 -16.98
N SER A 68 -28.40 -26.23 -15.76
CA SER A 68 -28.65 -27.66 -15.51
C SER A 68 -30.14 -28.02 -15.49
N CYS A 69 -31.02 -27.04 -15.30
CA CYS A 69 -32.46 -27.25 -15.27
C CYS A 69 -33.03 -27.59 -16.66
N ASP A 70 -34.10 -28.39 -16.69
CA ASP A 70 -34.87 -28.61 -17.92
C ASP A 70 -35.49 -27.30 -18.39
N LYS A 71 -35.03 -26.83 -19.56
CA LYS A 71 -35.42 -25.56 -20.19
C LYS A 71 -36.89 -25.54 -20.61
N LYS A 72 -37.56 -26.70 -20.68
CA LYS A 72 -39.00 -26.78 -20.96
C LYS A 72 -39.86 -26.42 -19.74
N ARG A 73 -39.30 -26.53 -18.53
CA ARG A 73 -39.99 -26.20 -17.28
C ARG A 73 -39.57 -24.81 -16.80
N LEU A 74 -40.44 -24.11 -16.08
CA LEU A 74 -40.14 -22.77 -15.53
C LEU A 74 -39.15 -22.80 -14.35
N TRP A 75 -38.66 -23.96 -13.93
CA TRP A 75 -37.77 -24.12 -12.78
C TRP A 75 -36.43 -23.38 -12.91
N TYR A 76 -35.93 -23.13 -14.12
CA TYR A 76 -34.70 -22.33 -14.32
C TYR A 76 -34.90 -20.84 -13.95
N LEU A 77 -36.15 -20.37 -13.82
CA LEU A 77 -36.44 -18.98 -13.43
C LEU A 77 -36.15 -18.72 -11.95
N VAL A 78 -36.29 -19.73 -11.09
CA VAL A 78 -36.01 -19.61 -9.65
C VAL A 78 -34.54 -19.25 -9.39
N PRO A 79 -33.53 -20.01 -9.87
CA PRO A 79 -32.14 -19.62 -9.68
C PRO A 79 -31.80 -18.30 -10.37
N MET A 80 -32.45 -17.96 -11.50
CA MET A 80 -32.25 -16.66 -12.15
C MET A 80 -32.78 -15.48 -11.32
N ALA A 81 -33.94 -15.63 -10.68
CA ALA A 81 -34.47 -14.63 -9.76
C ALA A 81 -33.53 -14.46 -8.55
N TYR A 82 -33.06 -15.56 -7.94
CA TYR A 82 -32.07 -15.49 -6.85
C TYR A 82 -30.77 -14.82 -7.30
N ALA A 83 -30.27 -15.12 -8.49
CA ALA A 83 -29.10 -14.42 -9.05
C ALA A 83 -29.34 -12.91 -9.15
N GLY A 84 -30.55 -12.47 -9.52
CA GLY A 84 -30.94 -11.05 -9.53
C GLY A 84 -30.91 -10.40 -8.15
N VAL A 85 -31.42 -11.09 -7.12
CA VAL A 85 -31.37 -10.61 -5.71
C VAL A 85 -29.92 -10.42 -5.25
N PHE A 86 -29.07 -11.44 -5.44
CA PHE A 86 -27.67 -11.36 -5.04
C PHE A 86 -26.87 -10.37 -5.91
N PHE A 87 -27.25 -10.17 -7.17
CA PHE A 87 -26.68 -9.15 -8.03
C PHE A 87 -27.01 -7.74 -7.52
N ALA A 88 -28.24 -7.48 -7.09
CA ALA A 88 -28.59 -6.22 -6.43
C ALA A 88 -27.74 -5.99 -5.16
N PHE A 89 -27.60 -6.99 -4.29
CA PHE A 89 -26.71 -6.87 -3.12
C PHE A 89 -25.24 -6.65 -3.49
N LEU A 90 -24.76 -7.29 -4.56
CA LEU A 90 -23.42 -7.04 -5.10
C LEU A 90 -23.29 -5.61 -5.61
N LEU A 91 -24.28 -5.07 -6.31
CA LEU A 91 -24.28 -3.67 -6.78
C LEU A 91 -24.27 -2.67 -5.61
N LEU A 92 -25.04 -2.94 -4.55
CA LEU A 92 -25.03 -2.13 -3.33
C LEU A 92 -23.70 -2.22 -2.55
N THR A 93 -22.96 -3.32 -2.74
CA THR A 93 -21.69 -3.56 -2.02
C THR A 93 -20.48 -3.08 -2.82
N LYS A 94 -20.37 -3.45 -4.10
CA LYS A 94 -19.28 -3.09 -5.02
C LYS A 94 -19.81 -3.05 -6.46
N PRO A 95 -20.34 -1.90 -6.93
CA PRO A 95 -20.94 -1.77 -8.25
C PRO A 95 -20.01 -2.19 -9.40
N VAL A 96 -18.71 -1.95 -9.27
CA VAL A 96 -17.72 -2.26 -10.30
C VAL A 96 -17.62 -3.77 -10.61
N LEU A 97 -18.02 -4.65 -9.68
CA LEU A 97 -18.11 -6.08 -9.93
C LEU A 97 -19.28 -6.47 -10.85
N MET A 98 -20.08 -5.52 -11.33
CA MET A 98 -21.15 -5.81 -12.27
C MET A 98 -20.66 -6.55 -13.52
N PHE A 99 -19.47 -6.19 -14.01
CA PHE A 99 -18.86 -6.82 -15.19
C PHE A 99 -18.51 -8.29 -14.94
N CYS A 100 -18.21 -8.66 -13.69
CA CYS A 100 -17.97 -10.05 -13.28
C CYS A 100 -19.24 -10.91 -13.33
N VAL A 101 -20.42 -10.29 -13.39
CA VAL A 101 -21.72 -10.97 -13.46
C VAL A 101 -22.31 -10.89 -14.87
N LEU A 102 -22.25 -9.71 -15.51
CA LEU A 102 -22.85 -9.49 -16.83
C LEU A 102 -22.18 -10.33 -17.93
N LEU A 103 -20.87 -10.54 -17.87
CA LEU A 103 -20.16 -11.38 -18.85
C LEU A 103 -20.59 -12.87 -18.76
N PRO A 104 -20.55 -13.53 -17.58
CA PRO A 104 -21.11 -14.88 -17.43
C PRO A 104 -22.59 -14.97 -17.76
N PHE A 105 -23.37 -13.94 -17.40
CA PHE A 105 -24.80 -13.88 -17.71
C PHE A 105 -25.06 -13.89 -19.22
N GLY A 106 -24.27 -13.16 -20.00
CA GLY A 106 -24.32 -13.18 -21.47
C GLY A 106 -24.07 -14.57 -22.04
N PHE A 107 -23.09 -15.32 -21.51
CA PHE A 107 -22.84 -16.71 -21.91
C PHE A 107 -24.01 -17.65 -21.58
N VAL A 108 -24.58 -17.50 -20.38
CA VAL A 108 -25.75 -18.27 -19.95
C VAL A 108 -26.94 -17.98 -20.86
N PHE A 109 -27.15 -16.70 -21.22
CA PHE A 109 -28.18 -16.27 -22.16
C PHE A 109 -28.01 -16.91 -23.55
N LEU A 110 -26.80 -16.91 -24.10
CA LEU A 110 -26.48 -17.53 -25.40
C LEU A 110 -26.73 -19.05 -25.40
N SER A 111 -26.76 -19.67 -24.22
CA SER A 111 -27.03 -21.10 -24.05
C SER A 111 -28.53 -21.43 -24.05
N PHE A 112 -29.43 -20.44 -24.02
CA PHE A 112 -30.88 -20.62 -24.06
C PHE A 112 -31.46 -20.35 -25.45
N LYS A 113 -32.64 -20.92 -25.73
CA LYS A 113 -33.46 -20.47 -26.86
C LYS A 113 -34.06 -19.10 -26.52
N TRP A 114 -34.39 -18.29 -27.53
CA TRP A 114 -34.91 -16.92 -27.32
C TRP A 114 -36.02 -16.79 -26.27
N LYS A 115 -37.07 -17.64 -26.32
CA LYS A 115 -38.18 -17.59 -25.35
C LYS A 115 -37.73 -17.82 -23.89
N PRO A 116 -37.09 -18.94 -23.53
CA PRO A 116 -36.60 -19.12 -22.16
C PRO A 116 -35.51 -18.12 -21.78
N ALA A 117 -34.71 -17.66 -22.74
CA ALA A 117 -33.71 -16.64 -22.51
C ALA A 117 -34.35 -15.29 -22.09
N PHE A 118 -35.41 -14.87 -22.79
CA PHE A 118 -36.17 -13.67 -22.47
C PHE A 118 -36.82 -13.76 -21.07
N LEU A 119 -37.43 -14.91 -20.73
CA LEU A 119 -38.02 -15.11 -19.41
C LEU A 119 -36.95 -15.11 -18.30
N ALA A 120 -35.77 -15.69 -18.55
CA ALA A 120 -34.65 -15.63 -17.62
C ALA A 120 -34.15 -14.19 -17.39
N ILE A 121 -34.03 -13.38 -18.45
CA ILE A 121 -33.69 -11.95 -18.36
C ILE A 121 -34.74 -11.22 -17.52
N LEU A 122 -36.02 -11.43 -17.81
CA LEU A 122 -37.10 -10.78 -17.09
C LEU A 122 -37.08 -11.15 -15.60
N ALA A 123 -36.94 -12.43 -15.27
CA ALA A 123 -36.84 -12.88 -13.88
C ALA A 123 -35.63 -12.28 -13.15
N PHE A 124 -34.46 -12.29 -13.78
CA PHE A 124 -33.25 -11.68 -13.22
C PHE A 124 -33.40 -10.17 -13.01
N ALA A 125 -33.91 -9.44 -14.01
CA ALA A 125 -34.08 -7.99 -13.97
C ALA A 125 -35.14 -7.57 -12.95
N CYS A 126 -36.32 -8.21 -12.93
CA CYS A 126 -37.37 -7.93 -11.96
C CYS A 126 -36.88 -8.16 -10.53
N ALA A 127 -36.22 -9.29 -10.25
CA ALA A 127 -35.69 -9.56 -8.91
C ALA A 127 -34.61 -8.55 -8.50
N THR A 128 -33.74 -8.16 -9.42
CA THR A 128 -32.72 -7.11 -9.18
C THR A 128 -33.39 -5.78 -8.81
N VAL A 129 -34.35 -5.32 -9.63
CA VAL A 129 -35.04 -4.04 -9.42
C VAL A 129 -35.82 -4.06 -8.11
N LEU A 130 -36.62 -5.10 -7.84
CA LEU A 130 -37.39 -5.23 -6.61
C LEU A 130 -36.50 -5.17 -5.36
N THR A 131 -35.31 -5.78 -5.42
CA THR A 131 -34.32 -5.75 -4.32
C THR A 131 -33.67 -4.37 -4.17
N MET A 132 -33.53 -3.60 -5.25
CA MET A 132 -32.94 -2.25 -5.24
C MET A 132 -33.91 -1.14 -4.78
N ILE A 133 -35.23 -1.34 -4.92
CA ILE A 133 -36.25 -0.33 -4.57
C ILE A 133 -36.08 0.25 -3.17
N PRO A 134 -35.87 -0.54 -2.09
CA PRO A 134 -35.70 0.02 -0.75
C PRO A 134 -34.53 1.02 -0.67
N PHE A 135 -33.41 0.74 -1.33
CA PHE A 135 -32.27 1.65 -1.39
C PHE A 135 -32.58 2.92 -2.18
N TRP A 136 -33.32 2.82 -3.30
CA TRP A 136 -33.72 3.99 -4.08
C TRP A 136 -34.71 4.89 -3.33
N VAL A 137 -35.67 4.30 -2.63
CA VAL A 137 -36.60 5.04 -1.76
C VAL A 137 -35.83 5.73 -0.65
N PHE A 138 -34.95 5.01 0.05
CA PHE A 138 -34.11 5.56 1.10
C PHE A 138 -33.25 6.73 0.62
N THR A 139 -32.55 6.58 -0.52
CA THR A 139 -31.69 7.65 -1.07
C THR A 139 -32.50 8.85 -1.55
N LYS A 140 -33.67 8.64 -2.16
CA LYS A 140 -34.58 9.73 -2.53
C LYS A 140 -35.07 10.51 -1.31
N GLN A 141 -35.41 9.82 -0.23
CA GLN A 141 -35.87 10.44 1.02
C GLN A 141 -34.75 11.20 1.73
N THR A 142 -33.53 10.66 1.76
CA THR A 142 -32.41 11.23 2.51
C THR A 142 -31.64 12.30 1.76
N THR A 143 -31.48 12.15 0.44
CA THR A 143 -30.63 13.04 -0.39
C THR A 143 -31.42 13.91 -1.36
N GLY A 144 -32.74 13.72 -1.47
CA GLY A 144 -33.58 14.38 -2.47
C GLY A 144 -33.46 13.78 -3.88
N GLU A 145 -32.53 12.87 -4.13
CA GLU A 145 -32.30 12.18 -5.40
C GLU A 145 -32.32 10.66 -5.24
N ALA A 146 -33.03 9.95 -6.13
CA ALA A 146 -32.94 8.50 -6.17
C ALA A 146 -31.59 8.10 -6.79
N CYS A 147 -30.71 7.49 -6.00
CA CYS A 147 -29.40 7.06 -6.47
C CYS A 147 -29.47 5.61 -6.95
N LEU A 148 -29.16 5.35 -8.23
CA LEU A 148 -29.18 3.98 -8.77
C LEU A 148 -28.16 3.07 -8.07
N LEU A 149 -26.99 3.62 -7.76
CA LEU A 149 -25.88 2.94 -7.12
C LEU A 149 -25.34 3.81 -5.98
N PRO A 150 -24.74 3.22 -4.93
CA PRO A 150 -24.06 3.99 -3.89
C PRO A 150 -22.97 4.89 -4.49
N LYS A 151 -23.04 6.21 -4.21
CA LYS A 151 -22.05 7.21 -4.64
C LYS A 151 -20.76 7.08 -3.80
N ARG A 152 -19.95 6.03 -4.02
CA ARG A 152 -18.68 5.77 -3.32
C ARG A 152 -17.48 6.49 -3.94
N MET A 153 -17.59 7.81 -4.13
CA MET A 153 -16.56 8.65 -4.75
C MET A 153 -15.84 8.01 -5.97
N PRO A 154 -16.56 7.39 -6.92
CA PRO A 154 -15.92 6.61 -7.99
C PRO A 154 -15.06 7.48 -8.92
N VAL A 155 -15.44 8.76 -9.07
CA VAL A 155 -14.67 9.77 -9.77
C VAL A 155 -13.34 10.01 -9.06
N LEU A 156 -13.34 10.20 -7.74
CA LEU A 156 -12.09 10.37 -6.96
C LEU A 156 -11.19 9.14 -7.08
N ASN A 157 -11.73 7.93 -6.98
CA ASN A 157 -10.93 6.71 -7.14
C ASN A 157 -10.33 6.61 -8.55
N ALA A 158 -11.09 7.00 -9.59
CA ALA A 158 -10.59 7.05 -10.95
C ALA A 158 -9.49 8.11 -11.12
N ILE A 159 -9.61 9.27 -10.49
CA ILE A 159 -8.57 10.32 -10.49
C ILE A 159 -7.31 9.82 -9.78
N VAL A 160 -7.45 9.39 -8.53
CA VAL A 160 -6.32 9.00 -7.68
C VAL A 160 -5.59 7.79 -8.28
N SER A 161 -6.33 6.80 -8.78
CA SER A 161 -5.72 5.58 -9.30
C SER A 161 -5.13 5.72 -10.69
N ASN A 162 -5.43 6.79 -11.42
CA ASN A 162 -4.84 7.06 -12.74
C ASN A 162 -3.87 8.24 -12.71
N ASN A 163 -3.52 8.74 -11.53
CA ASN A 163 -2.51 9.76 -11.39
C ASN A 163 -1.11 9.16 -11.66
N LEU A 164 -0.45 9.64 -12.71
CA LEU A 164 0.89 9.17 -13.08
C LEU A 164 1.96 9.54 -12.03
N ILE A 165 1.78 10.63 -11.28
CA ILE A 165 2.73 11.09 -10.24
C ILE A 165 2.83 10.06 -9.11
N ASN A 166 1.71 9.50 -8.66
CA ASN A 166 1.73 8.52 -7.57
C ASN A 166 1.71 7.08 -8.09
N ASP A 167 1.96 6.87 -9.39
CA ASP A 167 1.90 5.57 -10.05
C ASP A 167 0.54 4.85 -9.83
N GLY A 168 -0.55 5.61 -9.74
CA GLY A 168 -1.90 5.13 -9.47
C GLY A 168 -2.14 4.58 -8.06
N LEU A 169 -1.30 4.95 -7.10
CA LEU A 169 -1.40 4.55 -5.69
C LEU A 169 -2.06 5.66 -4.87
N GLY A 170 -2.99 5.27 -3.98
CA GLY A 170 -3.61 6.22 -3.04
C GLY A 170 -2.56 6.89 -2.16
N CYS A 171 -2.68 8.21 -1.99
CA CYS A 171 -1.80 9.02 -1.14
C CYS A 171 -2.61 9.89 -0.18
N LEU A 172 -1.97 10.24 0.94
CA LEU A 172 -2.47 11.12 1.98
C LEU A 172 -1.47 12.26 2.18
N PRO A 173 -1.93 13.54 2.13
CA PRO A 173 -3.16 13.97 1.47
C PRO A 173 -3.20 13.49 0.00
N PRO A 174 -4.36 13.56 -0.68
CA PRO A 174 -4.41 13.31 -2.11
C PRO A 174 -3.41 14.23 -2.85
N ALA A 175 -2.68 13.67 -3.81
CA ALA A 175 -1.78 14.42 -4.69
C ALA A 175 -2.55 15.56 -5.40
N PRO A 176 -1.88 16.65 -5.82
CA PRO A 176 -2.53 17.77 -6.47
C PRO A 176 -3.16 17.24 -7.75
N VAL A 177 -4.45 17.46 -7.89
CA VAL A 177 -5.20 17.13 -9.09
C VAL A 177 -5.49 18.44 -9.80
N SER A 178 -5.41 18.44 -11.13
CA SER A 178 -5.89 19.57 -11.93
C SER A 178 -7.33 19.91 -11.54
N GLU A 179 -7.59 21.17 -11.17
CA GLU A 179 -8.91 21.66 -10.76
C GLU A 179 -9.97 21.34 -11.83
N THR A 180 -9.60 21.35 -13.10
CA THR A 180 -10.46 21.00 -14.25
C THR A 180 -10.98 19.56 -14.19
N ILE A 181 -10.21 18.62 -13.63
CA ILE A 181 -10.59 17.20 -13.53
C ILE A 181 -11.56 16.99 -12.35
N THR A 182 -11.42 17.77 -11.28
CA THR A 182 -12.30 17.69 -10.10
C THR A 182 -13.75 18.09 -10.39
N GLY A 183 -13.97 18.90 -11.43
CA GLY A 183 -15.30 19.28 -11.91
C GLY A 183 -16.03 18.22 -12.75
N MET A 184 -15.36 17.14 -13.15
CA MET A 184 -15.96 16.11 -14.00
C MET A 184 -16.92 15.21 -13.22
N LYS A 185 -18.14 15.03 -13.75
CA LYS A 185 -19.20 14.23 -13.09
C LYS A 185 -19.14 12.73 -13.38
N SER A 186 -18.32 12.28 -14.34
CA SER A 186 -18.30 10.86 -14.77
C SER A 186 -16.89 10.27 -14.76
N VAL A 187 -16.81 9.00 -14.35
CA VAL A 187 -15.56 8.23 -14.34
C VAL A 187 -14.98 8.09 -15.75
N ALA A 188 -15.82 7.81 -16.74
CA ALA A 188 -15.39 7.65 -18.12
C ALA A 188 -14.78 8.94 -18.68
N ALA A 189 -15.34 10.11 -18.35
CA ALA A 189 -14.78 11.40 -18.78
C ALA A 189 -13.41 11.64 -18.14
N VAL A 190 -13.25 11.37 -16.84
CA VAL A 190 -11.95 11.47 -16.15
C VAL A 190 -10.92 10.53 -16.77
N GLN A 191 -11.27 9.26 -16.95
CA GLN A 191 -10.34 8.28 -17.51
C GLN A 191 -9.93 8.63 -18.94
N MET A 192 -10.88 9.09 -19.76
CA MET A 192 -10.60 9.52 -21.12
C MET A 192 -9.71 10.78 -21.12
N ALA A 193 -10.00 11.76 -20.28
CA ALA A 193 -9.20 12.99 -20.19
C ALA A 193 -7.76 12.70 -19.78
N LEU A 194 -7.56 11.89 -18.73
CA LEU A 194 -6.23 11.45 -18.28
C LEU A 194 -5.52 10.63 -19.36
N PHE A 195 -6.21 9.66 -19.97
CA PHE A 195 -5.63 8.85 -21.03
C PHE A 195 -5.21 9.68 -22.24
N MET A 196 -5.97 10.71 -22.63
CA MET A 196 -5.64 11.57 -23.76
C MET A 196 -4.48 12.52 -23.49
N GLU A 197 -4.13 12.79 -22.23
CA GLU A 197 -2.95 13.59 -21.85
C GLU A 197 -1.65 12.84 -22.17
N ASP A 198 -1.56 11.56 -21.79
CA ASP A 198 -0.43 10.69 -22.13
C ASP A 198 -0.89 9.22 -22.27
N PRO A 199 -1.32 8.80 -23.48
CA PRO A 199 -1.86 7.46 -23.72
C PRO A 199 -0.86 6.34 -23.42
N VAL A 200 0.43 6.59 -23.67
CA VAL A 200 1.47 5.58 -23.52
C VAL A 200 1.75 5.36 -22.03
N ALA A 201 1.94 6.43 -21.26
CA ALA A 201 2.16 6.32 -19.82
C ALA A 201 0.95 5.71 -19.08
N HIS A 202 -0.28 6.02 -19.50
CA HIS A 202 -1.49 5.42 -18.92
C HIS A 202 -1.67 3.95 -19.29
N THR A 203 -1.39 3.56 -20.55
CA THR A 203 -1.41 2.14 -20.96
C THR A 203 -0.43 1.34 -20.10
N ASP A 204 0.76 1.87 -19.93
CA ASP A 204 1.81 1.28 -19.11
C ASP A 204 1.44 1.27 -17.61
N LEU A 205 0.75 2.30 -17.10
CA LEU A 205 0.16 2.29 -15.75
C LEU A 205 -0.89 1.16 -15.60
N TYR A 206 -1.81 1.00 -16.56
CA TYR A 206 -2.84 -0.05 -16.50
C TYR A 206 -2.22 -1.45 -16.47
N ILE A 207 -1.18 -1.69 -17.27
CA ILE A 207 -0.42 -2.95 -17.26
C ILE A 207 0.15 -3.22 -15.86
N ARG A 208 0.80 -2.22 -15.22
CA ARG A 208 1.31 -2.38 -13.85
C ARG A 208 0.20 -2.63 -12.84
N LYS A 209 -0.94 -1.95 -12.95
CA LYS A 209 -2.08 -2.14 -12.05
C LYS A 209 -2.63 -3.56 -12.12
N VAL A 210 -2.74 -4.16 -13.31
CA VAL A 210 -3.15 -5.57 -13.46
C VAL A 210 -2.20 -6.49 -12.69
N ALA A 211 -0.88 -6.32 -12.83
CA ALA A 211 0.08 -7.10 -12.07
C ALA A 211 -0.08 -6.90 -10.55
N ARG A 212 -0.25 -5.67 -10.07
CA ARG A 212 -0.47 -5.40 -8.64
C ARG A 212 -1.76 -6.04 -8.11
N ILE A 213 -2.85 -6.01 -8.88
CA ILE A 213 -4.14 -6.54 -8.45
C ILE A 213 -4.08 -8.07 -8.28
N PHE A 214 -3.38 -8.77 -9.17
CA PHE A 214 -3.47 -10.23 -9.28
C PHE A 214 -2.20 -11.02 -8.92
N ALA A 215 -1.03 -10.37 -8.83
CA ALA A 215 0.23 -11.02 -8.49
C ALA A 215 0.68 -10.75 -7.05
N GLU A 216 -0.02 -9.90 -6.31
CA GLU A 216 0.29 -9.57 -4.93
C GLU A 216 -0.82 -10.06 -4.00
N PRO A 217 -0.50 -10.63 -2.83
CA PRO A 217 -1.51 -11.04 -1.87
C PRO A 217 -2.11 -9.83 -1.15
N TRP A 218 -3.40 -9.89 -0.85
CA TRP A 218 -3.99 -8.92 0.08
C TRP A 218 -3.49 -9.18 1.51
N ASN A 219 -2.54 -8.38 1.99
CA ASN A 219 -2.04 -8.41 3.37
C ASN A 219 -1.69 -7.00 3.87
N ASP A 220 -2.72 -6.21 4.17
CA ASP A 220 -2.56 -4.78 4.46
C ASP A 220 -1.55 -4.44 5.57
N PHE A 221 -1.28 -5.37 6.50
CA PHE A 221 -0.45 -5.11 7.69
C PHE A 221 0.66 -6.14 7.89
N ARG A 222 1.08 -6.80 6.80
CA ARG A 222 2.21 -7.77 6.83
C ARG A 222 2.07 -8.85 7.89
N ARG A 223 0.83 -9.18 8.26
CA ARG A 223 0.57 -10.12 9.34
C ARG A 223 1.05 -11.50 8.91
N ALA A 224 1.82 -12.14 9.77
CA ALA A 224 2.00 -13.58 9.70
C ALA A 224 0.63 -14.25 9.89
N ALA A 225 0.42 -15.37 9.21
CA ALA A 225 -0.77 -16.20 9.36
C ALA A 225 -0.30 -17.65 9.44
N VAL A 226 -0.76 -18.52 8.53
CA VAL A 226 -0.22 -19.88 8.38
C VAL A 226 1.24 -19.87 7.90
N LEU A 227 1.64 -18.82 7.18
CA LEU A 227 3.01 -18.62 6.71
C LEU A 227 3.71 -17.55 7.56
N PRO A 228 5.03 -17.72 7.81
CA PRO A 228 5.75 -16.98 8.85
C PRO A 228 6.01 -15.51 8.50
N ASN A 229 6.09 -15.17 7.21
CA ASN A 229 6.39 -13.82 6.76
C ASN A 229 5.65 -13.47 5.46
N ALA A 230 5.61 -12.18 5.16
CA ALA A 230 4.89 -11.64 4.01
C ALA A 230 5.46 -12.12 2.66
N LEU A 231 6.78 -12.42 2.60
CA LEU A 231 7.44 -12.97 1.42
C LEU A 231 6.93 -14.39 1.10
N CYS A 232 6.79 -15.26 2.11
CA CYS A 232 6.22 -16.59 1.93
C CYS A 232 4.76 -16.52 1.46
N ILE A 233 3.96 -15.60 2.02
CA ILE A 233 2.57 -15.38 1.60
C ILE A 233 2.50 -14.96 0.13
N ARG A 234 3.41 -14.05 -0.27
CA ARG A 234 3.53 -13.59 -1.65
C ARG A 234 3.92 -14.70 -2.62
N PHE A 235 4.92 -15.50 -2.27
CA PHE A 235 5.32 -16.67 -3.06
C PHE A 235 4.15 -17.64 -3.25
N ALA A 236 3.43 -17.97 -2.18
CA ALA A 236 2.28 -18.87 -2.25
C ALA A 236 1.16 -18.29 -3.14
N HIS A 237 0.88 -16.98 -3.02
CA HIS A 237 -0.11 -16.30 -3.86
C HIS A 237 0.29 -16.30 -5.34
N GLN A 238 1.55 -15.99 -5.65
CA GLN A 238 2.04 -15.96 -7.04
C GLN A 238 2.08 -17.35 -7.66
N ALA A 239 2.43 -18.39 -6.88
CA ALA A 239 2.33 -19.77 -7.34
C ALA A 239 0.88 -20.14 -7.69
N LEU A 240 -0.09 -19.74 -6.86
CA LEU A 240 -1.51 -19.91 -7.16
C LEU A 240 -1.93 -19.10 -8.40
N GLY A 241 -1.49 -17.85 -8.53
CA GLY A 241 -1.77 -16.99 -9.68
C GLY A 241 -1.22 -17.57 -10.99
N ALA A 242 -0.03 -18.15 -10.97
CA ALA A 242 0.57 -18.82 -12.12
C ALA A 242 -0.21 -20.07 -12.53
N LEU A 243 -0.61 -20.90 -11.56
CA LEU A 243 -1.52 -22.04 -11.81
C LEU A 243 -2.86 -21.56 -12.37
N ALA A 244 -3.40 -20.47 -11.84
CA ALA A 244 -4.65 -19.88 -12.28
C ALA A 244 -4.57 -19.36 -13.71
N LEU A 245 -3.47 -18.71 -14.10
CA LEU A 245 -3.26 -18.24 -15.47
C LEU A 245 -3.27 -19.41 -16.47
N ALA A 246 -2.59 -20.51 -16.12
CA ALA A 246 -2.61 -21.73 -16.91
C ALA A 246 -4.03 -22.30 -17.06
N ALA A 247 -4.79 -22.32 -15.96
CA ALA A 247 -6.16 -22.77 -15.94
C ALA A 247 -7.14 -21.85 -16.70
N ILE A 248 -6.93 -20.53 -16.63
CA ILE A 248 -7.66 -19.50 -17.39
C ILE A 248 -7.46 -19.74 -18.88
N ALA A 249 -6.24 -20.00 -19.32
CA ALA A 249 -5.95 -20.24 -20.72
C ALA A 249 -6.60 -21.55 -21.23
N ALA A 250 -6.60 -22.61 -20.42
CA ALA A 250 -7.37 -23.82 -20.70
C ALA A 250 -8.89 -23.53 -20.75
N SER A 251 -9.41 -22.71 -19.85
CA SER A 251 -10.82 -22.31 -19.80
C SER A 251 -11.20 -21.44 -21.01
N PHE A 252 -10.29 -20.58 -21.49
CA PHE A 252 -10.47 -19.79 -22.70
C PHE A 252 -10.59 -20.67 -23.94
N ALA A 253 -9.72 -21.67 -24.09
CA ALA A 253 -9.84 -22.62 -25.19
C ALA A 253 -11.15 -23.41 -25.15
N ALA A 254 -11.61 -23.85 -23.96
CA ALA A 254 -12.92 -24.44 -23.79
C ALA A 254 -14.05 -23.48 -24.18
N THR A 255 -13.90 -22.18 -23.87
CA THR A 255 -14.85 -21.12 -24.25
C THR A 255 -14.93 -20.97 -25.77
N VAL A 256 -13.80 -20.89 -26.47
CA VAL A 256 -13.76 -20.77 -27.94
C VAL A 256 -14.47 -21.97 -28.59
N CYS A 257 -14.25 -23.17 -28.08
CA CYS A 257 -14.94 -24.38 -28.56
C CYS A 257 -16.45 -24.30 -28.32
N ALA A 258 -16.87 -24.02 -27.09
CA ALA A 258 -18.28 -23.93 -26.74
C ALA A 258 -19.02 -22.89 -27.59
N VAL A 259 -18.43 -21.71 -27.77
CA VAL A 259 -19.00 -20.63 -28.60
C VAL A 259 -19.07 -21.03 -30.07
N SER A 260 -18.01 -21.64 -30.61
CA SER A 260 -17.98 -22.10 -32.01
C SER A 260 -19.08 -23.14 -32.29
N CYS A 261 -19.29 -24.07 -31.36
CA CYS A 261 -20.35 -25.08 -31.47
C CYS A 261 -21.76 -24.46 -31.37
N LEU A 262 -21.94 -23.46 -30.51
CA LEU A 262 -23.21 -22.72 -30.43
C LEU A 262 -23.55 -22.04 -31.78
N PHE A 263 -22.56 -21.42 -32.43
CA PHE A 263 -22.75 -20.79 -33.75
C PHE A 263 -22.98 -21.82 -34.87
N GLN A 264 -22.24 -22.93 -34.89
CA GLN A 264 -22.45 -23.99 -35.89
C GLN A 264 -23.86 -24.57 -35.80
N LYS A 265 -24.38 -24.77 -34.58
CA LYS A 265 -25.75 -25.25 -34.36
C LYS A 265 -26.82 -24.24 -34.79
N ALA A 266 -26.55 -22.94 -34.65
CA ALA A 266 -27.45 -21.90 -35.14
C ALA A 266 -27.55 -21.93 -36.68
N ASN A 267 -26.46 -22.27 -37.36
CA ASN A 267 -26.38 -22.35 -38.82
C ASN A 267 -26.85 -23.70 -39.39
N SER A 268 -26.73 -24.81 -38.65
CA SER A 268 -27.07 -26.16 -39.15
C SER A 268 -28.58 -26.49 -39.18
N LYS A 269 -29.46 -25.48 -39.25
CA LYS A 269 -30.93 -25.62 -39.23
C LYS A 269 -31.54 -26.51 -40.34
N ARG A 270 -30.76 -27.19 -41.17
CA ARG A 270 -31.23 -27.84 -42.41
C ARG A 270 -30.94 -29.33 -42.59
N SER A 271 -30.16 -30.00 -41.74
CA SER A 271 -29.95 -31.45 -41.89
C SER A 271 -30.46 -32.25 -40.68
N SER A 272 -31.44 -33.10 -40.97
CA SER A 272 -32.06 -34.18 -40.20
C SER A 272 -31.88 -34.25 -38.67
N GLN A 273 -33.05 -34.15 -38.05
CA GLN A 273 -33.43 -34.20 -36.65
C GLN A 273 -33.40 -35.62 -36.04
N ARG A 274 -32.28 -36.37 -36.02
CA ARG A 274 -32.37 -37.72 -35.38
C ARG A 274 -31.31 -38.24 -34.43
N ASP A 275 -30.05 -37.81 -34.44
CA ASP A 275 -29.10 -38.29 -33.42
C ASP A 275 -28.82 -37.24 -32.35
N SER A 276 -29.86 -37.00 -31.54
CA SER A 276 -29.81 -36.21 -30.32
C SER A 276 -29.39 -37.08 -29.14
N THR A 277 -28.21 -36.84 -28.55
CA THR A 277 -27.99 -36.79 -27.08
C THR A 277 -26.52 -36.71 -26.65
N GLU A 278 -25.53 -36.76 -27.54
CA GLU A 278 -24.17 -36.41 -27.13
C GLU A 278 -24.07 -34.89 -26.89
N THR A 279 -24.39 -34.51 -25.65
CA THR A 279 -24.22 -33.17 -25.11
C THR A 279 -22.74 -32.81 -25.18
N PHE A 280 -22.40 -32.04 -26.20
CA PHE A 280 -21.04 -31.73 -26.65
C PHE A 280 -20.16 -30.95 -25.63
N VAL A 281 -20.70 -30.56 -24.48
CA VAL A 281 -19.98 -29.85 -23.41
C VAL A 281 -20.53 -30.32 -22.06
N ASP A 282 -19.67 -30.90 -21.22
CA ASP A 282 -20.05 -31.30 -19.87
C ASP A 282 -20.49 -30.06 -19.08
N SER A 283 -21.52 -30.20 -18.26
CA SER A 283 -21.93 -29.20 -17.26
C SER A 283 -20.79 -28.54 -16.48
N GLY A 284 -19.69 -29.28 -16.22
CA GLY A 284 -18.49 -28.75 -15.58
C GLY A 284 -17.73 -27.74 -16.45
N ASP A 285 -17.76 -27.89 -17.77
CA ASP A 285 -17.08 -27.02 -18.72
C ASP A 285 -17.82 -25.67 -18.87
N HIS A 286 -19.16 -25.68 -18.80
CA HIS A 286 -19.92 -24.42 -18.72
C HIS A 286 -19.54 -23.57 -17.50
N LEU A 287 -19.27 -24.21 -16.35
CA LEU A 287 -18.84 -23.48 -15.16
C LEU A 287 -17.43 -22.90 -15.32
N ALA A 288 -16.51 -23.63 -15.96
CA ALA A 288 -15.18 -23.09 -16.28
C ALA A 288 -15.26 -21.87 -17.21
N VAL A 289 -16.14 -21.90 -18.22
CA VAL A 289 -16.40 -20.74 -19.10
C VAL A 289 -16.97 -19.54 -18.32
N MET A 290 -17.94 -19.78 -17.42
CA MET A 290 -18.47 -18.71 -16.57
C MET A 290 -17.40 -18.14 -15.63
N VAL A 291 -16.56 -18.98 -15.04
CA VAL A 291 -15.42 -18.57 -14.21
C VAL A 291 -14.44 -17.71 -15.02
N PHE A 292 -14.12 -18.12 -16.25
CA PHE A 292 -13.29 -17.33 -17.17
C PHE A 292 -13.87 -15.93 -17.42
N PHE A 293 -15.17 -15.83 -17.76
CA PHE A 293 -15.82 -14.53 -17.97
C PHE A 293 -15.88 -13.68 -16.70
N ALA A 294 -16.09 -14.29 -15.54
CA ALA A 294 -16.07 -13.58 -14.26
C ALA A 294 -14.67 -13.03 -13.94
N LEU A 295 -13.61 -13.81 -14.22
CA LEU A 295 -12.23 -13.37 -14.09
C LEU A 295 -11.87 -12.26 -15.07
N LEU A 296 -12.31 -12.35 -16.32
CA LEU A 296 -12.17 -11.27 -17.31
C LEU A 296 -12.85 -9.98 -16.82
N GLY A 297 -14.02 -10.11 -16.21
CA GLY A 297 -14.74 -9.00 -15.58
C GLY A 297 -13.96 -8.31 -14.47
N HIS A 298 -13.01 -8.98 -13.78
CA HIS A 298 -12.20 -8.35 -12.73
C HIS A 298 -11.13 -7.40 -13.29
N LEU A 299 -10.77 -7.50 -14.57
CA LEU A 299 -9.79 -6.58 -15.19
C LEU A 299 -10.26 -5.12 -15.13
N ILE A 300 -11.56 -4.89 -14.99
CA ILE A 300 -12.11 -3.55 -14.81
C ILE A 300 -11.48 -2.80 -13.64
N TYR A 301 -11.03 -3.50 -12.59
CA TYR A 301 -10.39 -2.86 -11.44
C TYR A 301 -9.15 -2.08 -11.82
N ALA A 302 -8.42 -2.48 -12.88
CA ALA A 302 -7.26 -1.72 -13.34
C ALA A 302 -7.62 -0.26 -13.70
N ALA A 303 -8.87 0.00 -14.10
CA ALA A 303 -9.35 1.35 -14.40
C ALA A 303 -9.71 2.18 -13.15
N PHE A 304 -9.99 1.52 -12.02
CA PHE A 304 -10.51 2.16 -10.80
C PHE A 304 -9.55 2.16 -9.62
N GLU A 305 -8.81 1.07 -9.40
CA GLU A 305 -7.87 0.97 -8.30
C GLU A 305 -6.81 -0.12 -8.49
N GLY A 306 -5.57 0.20 -8.15
CA GLY A 306 -4.40 -0.66 -8.41
C GLY A 306 -3.89 -1.47 -7.21
N ILE A 307 -4.71 -1.69 -6.16
CA ILE A 307 -4.27 -2.40 -4.94
C ILE A 307 -4.75 -3.86 -4.91
N PRO A 308 -4.01 -4.78 -4.27
CA PRO A 308 -4.31 -6.22 -4.34
C PRO A 308 -5.60 -6.63 -3.63
N ARG A 309 -6.08 -5.80 -2.71
CA ARG A 309 -7.38 -5.95 -2.05
C ARG A 309 -8.54 -6.16 -3.04
N TYR A 310 -8.48 -5.53 -4.21
CA TYR A 310 -9.53 -5.68 -5.23
C TYR A 310 -9.42 -6.99 -6.03
N GLY A 311 -8.25 -7.63 -6.05
CA GLY A 311 -8.06 -8.97 -6.61
C GLY A 311 -8.56 -10.09 -5.70
N PHE A 312 -8.82 -9.81 -4.41
CA PHE A 312 -9.25 -10.83 -3.44
C PHE A 312 -10.48 -11.63 -3.88
N THR A 313 -11.48 -10.96 -4.48
CA THR A 313 -12.72 -11.62 -4.93
C THR A 313 -12.51 -12.57 -6.12
N ALA A 314 -11.38 -12.46 -6.83
CA ALA A 314 -11.01 -13.35 -7.92
C ALA A 314 -10.37 -14.67 -7.42
N VAL A 315 -9.81 -14.70 -6.21
CA VAL A 315 -9.03 -15.86 -5.74
C VAL A 315 -9.86 -17.14 -5.58
N PRO A 316 -11.12 -17.12 -5.07
CA PRO A 316 -11.98 -18.31 -5.11
C PRO A 316 -12.18 -18.85 -6.53
N LEU A 317 -12.26 -17.96 -7.52
CA LEU A 317 -12.41 -18.32 -8.93
C LEU A 317 -11.12 -18.95 -9.49
N TYR A 318 -9.95 -18.49 -9.04
CA TYR A 318 -8.67 -19.14 -9.35
C TYR A 318 -8.67 -20.60 -8.91
N LEU A 319 -9.08 -20.86 -7.67
CA LEU A 319 -9.13 -22.23 -7.14
C LEU A 319 -10.08 -23.09 -7.99
N ILE A 320 -11.29 -22.60 -8.30
CA ILE A 320 -12.24 -23.35 -9.13
C ILE A 320 -11.64 -23.66 -10.51
N ALA A 321 -10.99 -22.69 -11.16
CA ALA A 321 -10.34 -22.89 -12.46
C ALA A 321 -9.19 -23.91 -12.38
N VAL A 322 -8.27 -23.76 -11.42
CA VAL A 322 -7.12 -24.64 -11.22
C VAL A 322 -7.56 -26.09 -11.01
N PHE A 323 -8.51 -26.32 -10.11
CA PHE A 323 -8.99 -27.67 -9.83
C PHE A 323 -9.83 -28.26 -10.96
N TRP A 324 -10.58 -27.44 -11.72
CA TRP A 324 -11.20 -27.89 -12.96
C TRP A 324 -10.16 -28.39 -13.95
N THR A 325 -9.11 -27.61 -14.22
CA THR A 325 -8.01 -28.03 -15.11
C THR A 325 -7.31 -29.29 -14.60
N ALA A 326 -7.02 -29.38 -13.29
CA ALA A 326 -6.46 -30.58 -12.69
C ALA A 326 -7.35 -31.81 -12.89
N SER A 327 -8.67 -31.67 -12.74
CA SER A 327 -9.62 -32.77 -12.97
C SER A 327 -9.60 -33.28 -14.41
N LYS A 328 -9.43 -32.38 -15.39
CA LYS A 328 -9.34 -32.73 -16.80
C LYS A 328 -8.02 -33.45 -17.12
N LEU A 329 -6.93 -33.00 -16.51
CA LEU A 329 -5.62 -33.66 -16.62
C LEU A 329 -5.65 -35.07 -16.03
N ILE A 330 -6.27 -35.25 -14.86
CA ILE A 330 -6.44 -36.57 -14.23
C ILE A 330 -7.28 -37.49 -15.13
N LYS A 331 -8.41 -37.00 -15.65
CA LYS A 331 -9.27 -37.77 -16.57
C LYS A 331 -8.56 -38.17 -17.86
N ALA A 332 -7.67 -37.33 -18.36
CA ALA A 332 -6.84 -37.63 -19.53
C ALA A 332 -5.78 -38.73 -19.27
N ARG A 333 -5.68 -39.28 -18.05
CA ARG A 333 -4.74 -40.34 -17.65
C ARG A 333 -3.28 -39.98 -17.92
N LEU A 334 -2.96 -38.72 -17.80
CA LEU A 334 -1.62 -38.20 -18.03
C LEU A 334 -0.79 -38.35 -16.76
N TYR A 335 -0.20 -39.52 -16.61
CA TYR A 335 0.61 -39.87 -15.45
C TYR A 335 2.04 -39.31 -15.55
N GLY A 336 2.56 -38.86 -14.40
CA GLY A 336 3.96 -38.56 -14.14
C GLY A 336 4.53 -37.41 -14.97
N TRP A 337 4.95 -37.72 -16.20
CA TRP A 337 5.73 -36.84 -17.07
C TRP A 337 4.98 -35.56 -17.46
N THR A 338 3.68 -35.67 -17.74
CA THR A 338 2.86 -34.51 -18.12
C THR A 338 2.52 -33.63 -16.92
N ALA A 339 2.27 -34.22 -15.75
CA ALA A 339 2.11 -33.48 -14.51
C ALA A 339 3.39 -32.74 -14.11
N MET A 340 4.58 -33.35 -14.31
CA MET A 340 5.87 -32.65 -14.18
C MET A 340 6.03 -31.53 -15.20
N ASN A 341 5.64 -31.73 -16.46
CA ASN A 341 5.65 -30.69 -17.50
C ASN A 341 4.62 -29.57 -17.28
N LEU A 342 3.77 -29.68 -16.25
CA LEU A 342 2.82 -28.66 -15.81
C LEU A 342 3.30 -27.96 -14.54
N LEU A 343 3.69 -28.74 -13.55
CA LEU A 343 4.18 -28.25 -12.25
C LEU A 343 5.52 -27.55 -12.40
N LEU A 344 6.48 -28.11 -13.13
CA LEU A 344 7.83 -27.55 -13.26
C LEU A 344 7.81 -26.16 -13.92
N PRO A 345 7.16 -25.93 -15.08
CA PRO A 345 7.07 -24.58 -15.63
C PRO A 345 6.27 -23.63 -14.75
N THR A 346 5.25 -24.10 -14.03
CA THR A 346 4.51 -23.20 -13.13
C THR A 346 5.35 -22.79 -11.91
N LEU A 347 6.08 -23.73 -11.32
CA LEU A 347 7.02 -23.49 -10.22
C LEU A 347 8.17 -22.59 -10.66
N LEU A 348 8.74 -22.85 -11.84
CA LEU A 348 9.79 -22.00 -12.40
C LEU A 348 9.25 -20.60 -12.74
N LEU A 349 8.02 -20.45 -13.24
CA LEU A 349 7.39 -19.14 -13.47
C LEU A 349 7.20 -18.37 -12.16
N ALA A 350 6.72 -19.04 -11.10
CA ALA A 350 6.58 -18.44 -9.78
C ALA A 350 7.93 -18.08 -9.15
N LEU A 351 8.94 -18.95 -9.34
CA LEU A 351 10.32 -18.70 -8.93
C LEU A 351 10.89 -17.49 -9.68
N LEU A 352 10.75 -17.41 -10.99
CA LEU A 352 11.30 -16.33 -11.80
C LEU A 352 10.57 -15.00 -11.58
N ALA A 353 9.25 -15.02 -11.34
CA ALA A 353 8.49 -13.84 -10.95
C ALA A 353 8.96 -13.27 -9.60
N ASN A 354 9.52 -14.12 -8.72
CA ASN A 354 10.21 -13.70 -7.50
C ASN A 354 11.70 -13.36 -7.74
N PHE A 355 12.38 -14.09 -8.63
CA PHE A 355 13.80 -13.93 -8.93
C PHE A 355 14.10 -12.64 -9.67
N ALA A 356 13.18 -12.15 -10.50
CA ALA A 356 13.33 -10.86 -11.19
C ALA A 356 13.30 -9.66 -10.21
N ARG A 357 12.77 -9.85 -9.00
CA ARG A 357 12.88 -8.89 -7.89
C ARG A 357 14.01 -9.19 -6.93
N LEU A 358 14.80 -10.25 -7.16
CA LEU A 358 16.05 -10.48 -6.44
C LEU A 358 17.10 -9.50 -6.99
N GLN A 359 17.10 -8.31 -6.39
CA GLN A 359 18.10 -7.25 -6.55
C GLN A 359 19.54 -7.80 -6.49
N SER A 360 19.76 -8.90 -5.77
CA SER A 360 21.04 -9.61 -5.68
C SER A 360 21.47 -10.30 -6.98
N VAL A 361 20.58 -10.80 -7.84
CA VAL A 361 20.99 -11.34 -9.17
C VAL A 361 21.35 -10.20 -10.12
N LEU A 362 20.59 -9.09 -10.05
CA LEU A 362 20.87 -7.88 -10.84
C LEU A 362 22.21 -7.24 -10.45
N GLN A 363 22.54 -7.25 -9.15
CA GLN A 363 23.82 -6.77 -8.63
C GLN A 363 25.02 -7.62 -9.07
N VAL A 364 24.86 -8.95 -9.21
CA VAL A 364 25.96 -9.84 -9.63
C VAL A 364 26.23 -9.75 -11.13
N VAL A 365 25.19 -9.59 -11.95
CA VAL A 365 25.34 -9.59 -13.43
C VAL A 365 25.74 -8.22 -13.98
N GLY A 366 25.56 -7.13 -13.22
CA GLY A 366 25.98 -5.79 -13.65
C GLY A 366 25.22 -5.26 -14.88
N ASN A 367 24.17 -5.91 -15.34
CA ASN A 367 23.27 -5.36 -16.35
C ASN A 367 21.83 -5.79 -16.07
N PRO A 368 21.03 -4.93 -15.40
CA PRO A 368 19.71 -5.31 -14.96
C PRO A 368 18.74 -5.51 -16.13
N ILE A 369 18.95 -4.82 -17.26
CA ILE A 369 18.16 -4.96 -18.48
C ILE A 369 18.42 -6.34 -19.12
N ALA A 370 19.69 -6.74 -19.28
CA ALA A 370 20.03 -8.02 -19.88
C ALA A 370 19.47 -9.20 -19.07
N VAL A 371 19.58 -9.15 -17.73
CA VAL A 371 18.97 -10.15 -16.85
C VAL A 371 17.44 -10.17 -17.02
N CYS A 372 16.80 -9.02 -17.05
CA CYS A 372 15.35 -8.95 -17.23
C CYS A 372 14.92 -9.50 -18.59
N VAL A 373 15.65 -9.21 -19.68
CA VAL A 373 15.38 -9.78 -21.00
C VAL A 373 15.54 -11.30 -20.98
N LEU A 374 16.63 -11.84 -20.41
CA LEU A 374 16.86 -13.28 -20.29
C LEU A 374 15.78 -13.97 -19.45
N LEU A 375 15.44 -13.39 -18.29
CA LEU A 375 14.35 -13.88 -17.46
C LEU A 375 13.02 -13.85 -18.21
N SER A 376 12.75 -12.79 -18.97
CA SER A 376 11.52 -12.67 -19.75
C SER A 376 11.44 -13.71 -20.85
N VAL A 377 12.52 -13.91 -21.61
CA VAL A 377 12.60 -14.97 -22.64
C VAL A 377 12.38 -16.34 -21.99
N PHE A 378 13.01 -16.60 -20.85
CA PHE A 378 12.82 -17.86 -20.13
C PHE A 378 11.37 -18.01 -19.65
N HIS A 379 10.75 -16.97 -19.08
CA HIS A 379 9.32 -16.99 -18.71
C HIS A 379 8.42 -17.27 -19.92
N ILE A 380 8.70 -16.65 -21.08
CA ILE A 380 7.93 -16.88 -22.31
C ILE A 380 8.05 -18.34 -22.74
N MET A 381 9.27 -18.88 -22.79
CA MET A 381 9.51 -20.28 -23.15
C MET A 381 8.80 -21.23 -22.20
N LEU A 382 8.79 -20.91 -20.92
CA LEU A 382 8.21 -21.71 -19.87
C LEU A 382 6.68 -21.70 -19.89
N ALA A 383 6.09 -20.51 -20.08
CA ALA A 383 4.66 -20.36 -20.35
C ALA A 383 4.28 -21.06 -21.65
N ALA A 384 5.14 -21.01 -22.68
CA ALA A 384 4.90 -21.66 -23.97
C ALA A 384 4.86 -23.17 -23.82
N TRP A 385 5.82 -23.68 -23.08
CA TRP A 385 5.91 -25.09 -22.75
C TRP A 385 4.73 -25.54 -21.89
N LEU A 386 4.29 -24.73 -20.92
CA LEU A 386 3.10 -25.00 -20.10
C LEU A 386 1.83 -25.06 -20.95
N MET A 387 1.62 -24.07 -21.81
CA MET A 387 0.48 -23.98 -22.73
C MET A 387 0.48 -25.11 -23.76
N TYR A 388 1.64 -25.42 -24.32
CA TYR A 388 1.82 -26.56 -25.23
C TYR A 388 1.54 -27.87 -24.51
N SER A 389 2.07 -28.05 -23.31
CA SER A 389 1.84 -29.24 -22.49
C SER A 389 0.36 -29.38 -22.14
N LEU A 390 -0.32 -28.30 -21.72
CA LEU A 390 -1.77 -28.26 -21.48
C LEU A 390 -2.56 -28.67 -22.73
N SER A 391 -2.25 -28.09 -23.88
CA SER A 391 -2.95 -28.40 -25.14
C SER A 391 -2.73 -29.83 -25.63
N LYS A 392 -1.54 -30.40 -25.37
CA LYS A 392 -1.24 -31.80 -25.64
C LYS A 392 -1.88 -32.73 -24.60
N ALA A 393 -2.01 -32.25 -23.36
CA ALA A 393 -2.42 -33.03 -22.20
C ALA A 393 -3.94 -33.12 -22.04
N ALA A 394 -4.59 -31.98 -21.81
CA ALA A 394 -5.99 -31.96 -21.45
C ALA A 394 -6.85 -31.57 -22.66
N CYS A 395 -7.95 -32.28 -22.84
CA CYS A 395 -9.21 -31.73 -23.32
C CYS A 395 -9.43 -31.33 -24.78
N PHE A 396 -8.44 -31.36 -25.67
CA PHE A 396 -8.62 -30.71 -26.99
C PHE A 396 -8.46 -31.60 -28.21
N GLN A 397 -8.81 -32.88 -28.11
CA GLN A 397 -8.99 -33.73 -29.30
C GLN A 397 -10.02 -33.14 -30.29
N HIS A 398 -10.97 -32.33 -29.80
CA HIS A 398 -12.04 -31.75 -30.60
C HIS A 398 -11.80 -30.30 -31.07
N ILE A 399 -10.76 -29.62 -30.55
CA ILE A 399 -10.44 -28.27 -31.02
C ILE A 399 -9.44 -28.36 -32.16
N ASN A 400 -9.71 -27.60 -33.23
CA ASN A 400 -8.78 -27.48 -34.34
C ASN A 400 -7.38 -27.09 -33.81
N ARG A 401 -6.39 -27.95 -34.09
CA ARG A 401 -5.00 -27.76 -33.69
C ARG A 401 -4.45 -26.39 -34.07
N ASN A 402 -4.92 -25.80 -35.18
CA ASN A 402 -4.54 -24.47 -35.61
C ASN A 402 -5.09 -23.38 -34.69
N VAL A 403 -6.36 -23.46 -34.29
CA VAL A 403 -6.97 -22.51 -33.33
C VAL A 403 -6.23 -22.56 -32.00
N MET A 404 -5.93 -23.77 -31.50
CA MET A 404 -5.15 -23.94 -30.28
C MET A 404 -3.75 -23.34 -30.40
N ARG A 405 -3.04 -23.62 -31.50
CA ARG A 405 -1.73 -23.01 -31.78
C ARG A 405 -1.81 -21.50 -31.80
N THR A 406 -2.78 -20.92 -32.51
CA THR A 406 -2.97 -19.47 -32.59
C THR A 406 -3.27 -18.87 -31.21
N VAL A 407 -4.15 -19.49 -30.43
CA VAL A 407 -4.50 -19.02 -29.07
C VAL A 407 -3.30 -19.11 -28.14
N CYS A 408 -2.57 -20.23 -28.14
CA CYS A 408 -1.35 -20.37 -27.35
C CYS A 408 -0.32 -19.31 -27.78
N SER A 409 -0.04 -19.18 -29.09
CA SER A 409 0.92 -18.20 -29.61
C SER A 409 0.53 -16.76 -29.27
N LEU A 410 -0.75 -16.40 -29.40
CA LEU A 410 -1.24 -15.06 -29.06
C LEU A 410 -1.12 -14.81 -27.55
N THR A 411 -1.51 -15.78 -26.72
CA THR A 411 -1.39 -15.70 -25.27
C THR A 411 0.07 -15.55 -24.86
N LEU A 412 0.98 -16.26 -25.51
CA LEU A 412 2.41 -16.19 -25.25
C LEU A 412 3.03 -14.87 -25.69
N LEU A 413 2.60 -14.35 -26.84
CA LEU A 413 3.08 -13.07 -27.34
C LEU A 413 2.59 -11.93 -26.44
N LEU A 414 1.30 -11.93 -26.08
CA LEU A 414 0.71 -10.92 -25.19
C LEU A 414 1.31 -11.01 -23.78
N PHE A 415 1.30 -12.20 -23.17
CA PHE A 415 1.84 -12.39 -21.82
C PHE A 415 3.35 -12.14 -21.78
N GLY A 416 4.07 -12.61 -22.80
CA GLY A 416 5.50 -12.44 -22.95
C GLY A 416 5.93 -11.00 -23.09
N LEU A 417 5.31 -10.26 -24.02
CA LEU A 417 5.52 -8.83 -24.19
C LEU A 417 5.20 -8.08 -22.90
N THR A 418 4.05 -8.35 -22.28
CA THR A 418 3.63 -7.69 -21.03
C THR A 418 4.63 -7.95 -19.90
N THR A 419 5.05 -9.20 -19.71
CA THR A 419 6.03 -9.57 -18.69
C THR A 419 7.38 -8.93 -18.97
N THR A 420 7.82 -8.90 -20.24
CA THR A 420 9.09 -8.29 -20.63
C THR A 420 9.09 -6.79 -20.37
N LEU A 421 8.02 -6.10 -20.75
CA LEU A 421 7.84 -4.67 -20.48
C LEU A 421 7.78 -4.39 -18.98
N CYS A 422 7.06 -5.22 -18.21
CA CYS A 422 7.03 -5.13 -16.75
C CYS A 422 8.42 -5.31 -16.14
N LEU A 423 9.18 -6.32 -16.56
CA LEU A 423 10.51 -6.62 -16.01
C LEU A 423 11.55 -5.56 -16.41
N VAL A 424 11.57 -5.12 -17.66
CA VAL A 424 12.43 -4.01 -18.11
C VAL A 424 12.09 -2.71 -17.37
N LYS A 425 10.81 -2.51 -17.01
CA LYS A 425 10.41 -1.35 -16.22
C LYS A 425 10.74 -1.51 -14.73
N GLU A 426 10.53 -2.69 -14.16
CA GLU A 426 10.97 -2.98 -12.79
C GLU A 426 12.49 -2.85 -12.67
N SER A 427 13.26 -3.22 -13.69
CA SER A 427 14.71 -3.06 -13.71
C SER A 427 15.12 -1.58 -13.66
N LYS A 428 14.37 -0.71 -14.35
CA LYS A 428 14.51 0.76 -14.24
C LYS A 428 14.13 1.32 -12.87
N ASN A 429 13.53 0.51 -12.02
CA ASN A 429 13.02 0.90 -10.71
C ASN A 429 13.85 0.32 -9.57
N VAL A 430 14.94 -0.40 -9.88
CA VAL A 430 15.83 -1.01 -8.90
C VAL A 430 16.70 0.08 -8.27
N ASP A 431 16.64 0.14 -6.94
CA ASP A 431 17.51 1.04 -6.19
C ASP A 431 18.95 0.54 -6.20
N LEU A 432 19.89 1.46 -6.29
CA LEU A 432 21.26 1.20 -5.84
C LEU A 432 21.23 1.08 -4.31
N ILE A 433 21.82 0.03 -3.74
CA ILE A 433 21.93 -0.17 -2.29
C ILE A 433 23.39 -0.22 -1.91
N THR A 434 23.78 0.66 -0.99
CA THR A 434 25.14 0.74 -0.47
C THR A 434 25.11 0.53 1.04
N LYS A 435 25.84 -0.48 1.52
CA LYS A 435 26.05 -0.72 2.94
C LYS A 435 27.38 -0.10 3.37
N LEU A 436 27.34 0.69 4.44
CA LEU A 436 28.46 1.43 4.98
C LEU A 436 28.81 0.89 6.36
N SER A 437 30.04 0.44 6.53
CA SER A 437 30.65 0.17 7.83
C SER A 437 31.28 1.46 8.39
N SER A 438 31.99 1.37 9.51
CA SER A 438 32.82 2.47 10.01
C SER A 438 34.03 2.79 9.12
N GLU A 439 34.44 1.84 8.29
CA GLU A 439 35.62 1.95 7.42
C GLU A 439 35.26 2.26 5.96
N VAL A 440 33.97 2.21 5.63
CA VAL A 440 33.42 2.51 4.30
C VAL A 440 32.58 3.79 4.38
N MET A 441 32.97 4.79 3.60
CA MET A 441 32.34 6.10 3.55
C MET A 441 31.68 6.34 2.19
N ALA A 442 30.44 6.81 2.20
CA ALA A 442 29.77 7.32 1.02
C ALA A 442 30.02 8.81 0.88
N THR A 443 30.58 9.23 -0.26
CA THR A 443 30.82 10.63 -0.58
C THR A 443 29.95 11.07 -1.75
N ARG A 444 29.35 12.25 -1.66
CA ARG A 444 28.71 12.93 -2.78
C ARG A 444 29.12 14.39 -2.86
N GLU A 445 29.46 14.83 -4.06
CA GLU A 445 29.73 16.23 -4.37
C GLU A 445 28.60 16.81 -5.22
N ILE A 446 28.10 17.98 -4.84
CA ILE A 446 26.99 18.69 -5.47
C ILE A 446 27.47 20.10 -5.83
N ASP A 447 27.44 20.44 -7.11
CA ASP A 447 27.90 21.73 -7.61
C ASP A 447 26.73 22.70 -7.82
N LEU A 448 26.65 23.73 -6.97
CA LEU A 448 25.58 24.73 -7.04
C LEU A 448 25.92 25.91 -7.96
N SER A 449 27.09 25.92 -8.62
CA SER A 449 27.54 27.04 -9.47
C SER A 449 26.64 27.29 -10.69
N SER A 450 25.99 26.27 -11.24
CA SER A 450 25.12 26.38 -12.43
C SER A 450 23.70 26.86 -12.12
N ASN A 451 23.39 27.08 -10.85
CA ASN A 451 22.03 27.27 -10.39
C ASN A 451 21.58 28.75 -10.50
N GLN A 452 21.04 29.12 -11.65
CA GLN A 452 20.46 30.45 -11.88
C GLN A 452 19.09 30.66 -11.21
N ALA A 453 18.48 29.60 -10.64
CA ALA A 453 17.08 29.60 -10.23
C ALA A 453 16.77 30.42 -8.96
N SER A 454 17.79 30.83 -8.18
CA SER A 454 17.59 31.50 -6.88
C SER A 454 17.77 33.03 -6.90
N GLY A 455 18.12 33.64 -8.05
CA GLY A 455 18.44 35.07 -8.09
C GLY A 455 19.54 35.45 -7.08
N THR A 456 19.73 36.74 -6.82
CA THR A 456 20.74 37.24 -5.85
C THR A 456 20.42 36.93 -4.38
N GLN A 457 19.36 36.16 -4.09
CA GLN A 457 18.96 35.88 -2.71
C GLN A 457 19.84 34.81 -2.08
N LYS A 458 20.37 35.12 -0.89
CA LYS A 458 21.10 34.14 -0.08
C LYS A 458 20.11 33.14 0.54
N PRO A 459 20.43 31.84 0.56
CA PRO A 459 19.62 30.88 1.28
C PRO A 459 19.61 31.20 2.77
N SER A 460 18.45 31.05 3.41
CA SER A 460 18.21 31.32 4.82
C SER A 460 18.40 30.08 5.71
N TRP A 461 18.28 28.89 5.12
CA TRP A 461 18.50 27.62 5.80
C TRP A 461 18.92 26.53 4.81
N ALA A 462 19.53 25.47 5.33
CA ALA A 462 19.93 24.29 4.57
C ALA A 462 19.61 22.99 5.32
N LEU A 463 19.20 21.96 4.57
CA LEU A 463 19.00 20.60 5.05
C LEU A 463 19.75 19.63 4.15
N LEU A 464 20.45 18.67 4.74
CA LEU A 464 20.94 17.48 4.05
C LEU A 464 19.86 16.40 4.12
N LEU A 465 19.41 15.91 2.97
CA LEU A 465 18.40 14.87 2.83
C LEU A 465 19.07 13.57 2.39
N VAL A 466 18.77 12.46 3.04
CA VAL A 466 19.36 11.15 2.77
C VAL A 466 18.29 10.06 2.71
N ASP A 467 18.24 9.30 1.61
CA ASP A 467 17.46 8.06 1.52
C ASP A 467 18.25 6.92 2.18
N CYS A 468 17.86 6.52 3.38
CA CYS A 468 18.60 5.59 4.23
C CYS A 468 17.70 4.83 5.20
N GLU A 469 18.28 3.96 6.02
CA GLU A 469 17.62 3.27 7.14
C GLU A 469 17.83 4.02 8.47
N LYS A 470 17.21 3.53 9.56
CA LYS A 470 17.22 4.22 10.88
C LYS A 470 18.62 4.35 11.49
N GLU A 471 19.53 3.48 11.10
CA GLU A 471 20.91 3.39 11.57
C GLU A 471 21.70 4.66 11.26
N ILE A 472 21.21 5.52 10.35
CA ILE A 472 21.83 6.82 10.07
C ILE A 472 21.86 7.71 11.32
N ALA A 473 20.97 7.49 12.29
CA ALA A 473 20.95 8.22 13.55
C ALA A 473 22.28 8.13 14.33
N GLN A 474 23.07 7.08 14.07
CA GLN A 474 24.37 6.80 14.67
C GLN A 474 25.54 6.97 13.68
N SER A 475 25.27 7.51 12.50
CA SER A 475 26.29 7.73 11.46
C SER A 475 27.22 8.89 11.79
N HIS A 476 28.36 8.92 11.12
CA HIS A 476 29.23 10.09 11.11
C HIS A 476 29.01 10.85 9.81
N ILE A 477 28.56 12.10 9.92
CA ILE A 477 28.27 12.97 8.78
C ILE A 477 29.26 14.13 8.80
N THR A 478 29.91 14.36 7.67
CA THR A 478 30.70 15.58 7.43
C THR A 478 30.18 16.31 6.20
N PHE A 479 30.11 17.63 6.30
CA PHE A 479 29.68 18.53 5.23
C PHE A 479 30.76 19.59 5.01
N ASN A 480 31.35 19.64 3.81
CA ASN A 480 32.49 20.51 3.48
C ASN A 480 33.64 20.44 4.50
N GLY A 481 33.89 19.24 5.04
CA GLY A 481 34.92 19.00 6.07
C GLY A 481 34.49 19.30 7.50
N HIS A 482 33.33 19.91 7.71
CA HIS A 482 32.77 20.16 9.04
C HIS A 482 31.96 18.97 9.53
N LYS A 483 32.14 18.57 10.79
CA LYS A 483 31.35 17.50 11.41
C LYS A 483 29.96 18.00 11.76
N ILE A 484 28.93 17.25 11.37
CA ILE A 484 27.54 17.51 11.75
C ILE A 484 27.25 16.69 13.02
N HIS A 485 26.81 17.37 14.08
CA HIS A 485 26.58 16.75 15.39
C HIS A 485 25.12 16.33 15.58
N GLU A 486 24.23 16.90 14.78
CA GLU A 486 22.81 16.62 14.80
C GLU A 486 22.51 15.25 14.21
N SER A 487 21.66 14.48 14.90
CA SER A 487 21.20 13.18 14.42
C SER A 487 20.10 13.37 13.35
N PRO A 488 20.19 12.72 12.18
CA PRO A 488 19.16 12.80 11.16
C PRO A 488 17.81 12.24 11.62
N LYS A 489 16.72 12.87 11.19
CA LYS A 489 15.34 12.49 11.54
C LYS A 489 14.47 12.31 10.31
N ILE A 490 13.33 11.63 10.44
CA ILE A 490 12.33 11.54 9.37
C ILE A 490 11.98 12.94 8.88
N VAL A 491 11.97 13.13 7.56
CA VAL A 491 11.90 14.46 6.93
C VAL A 491 10.66 15.27 7.30
N TYR A 492 9.54 14.61 7.64
CA TYR A 492 8.31 15.27 8.08
C TYR A 492 8.46 16.07 9.38
N HIS A 493 9.49 15.78 10.18
CA HIS A 493 9.86 16.64 11.32
C HIS A 493 10.22 18.07 10.89
N PHE A 494 10.68 18.28 9.65
CA PHE A 494 11.09 19.57 9.13
C PHE A 494 10.03 20.20 8.21
N TYR A 495 8.77 19.72 8.25
CA TYR A 495 7.69 20.22 7.40
C TYR A 495 6.46 20.57 8.22
N GLN A 496 6.44 21.79 8.76
CA GLN A 496 5.50 22.19 9.80
C GLN A 496 4.03 22.14 9.34
N LYS A 497 3.78 22.58 8.11
CA LYS A 497 2.43 22.62 7.51
C LYS A 497 1.78 21.26 7.35
N LYS A 498 2.55 20.18 7.43
CA LYS A 498 2.06 18.80 7.27
C LYS A 498 2.58 17.90 8.39
N PHE A 499 2.75 18.44 9.59
CA PHE A 499 3.13 17.63 10.75
C PHE A 499 2.13 16.47 10.98
N ASP A 500 0.86 16.65 10.59
CA ASP A 500 -0.16 15.59 10.57
C ASP A 500 0.28 14.34 9.80
N LEU A 501 1.12 14.47 8.76
CA LEU A 501 1.67 13.32 8.04
C LEU A 501 2.57 12.44 8.91
N LEU A 502 3.30 13.03 9.84
CA LEU A 502 4.07 12.27 10.82
C LEU A 502 3.13 11.51 11.77
N ALA A 503 2.08 12.16 12.26
CA ALA A 503 1.08 11.51 13.11
C ALA A 503 0.39 10.35 12.38
N PHE A 504 0.03 10.53 11.11
CA PHE A 504 -0.48 9.44 10.26
C PHE A 504 0.56 8.33 10.07
N LEU A 505 1.83 8.69 9.89
CA LEU A 505 2.91 7.71 9.76
C LEU A 505 3.02 6.86 11.04
N GLU A 506 2.96 7.50 12.21
CA GLU A 506 2.98 6.86 13.52
C GLU A 506 1.77 5.94 13.72
N GLU A 507 0.56 6.42 13.45
CA GLU A 507 -0.68 5.62 13.53
C GLU A 507 -0.60 4.36 12.65
N LEU A 508 -0.20 4.52 11.38
CA LEU A 508 -0.04 3.41 10.45
C LEU A 508 1.07 2.45 10.90
N SER A 509 2.16 2.97 11.46
CA SER A 509 3.29 2.18 11.96
C SER A 509 2.87 1.28 13.14
N LEU A 510 2.02 1.82 14.03
CA LEU A 510 1.44 1.06 15.15
C LEU A 510 0.54 -0.05 14.64
N ASP A 511 -0.30 0.22 13.63
CA ASP A 511 -1.20 -0.79 13.07
C ASP A 511 -0.45 -1.98 12.44
N ILE A 512 0.72 -1.74 11.85
CA ILE A 512 1.60 -2.81 11.32
C ILE A 512 2.59 -3.36 12.32
N ARG A 513 2.64 -2.81 13.54
CA ARG A 513 3.57 -3.18 14.60
C ARG A 513 5.04 -3.03 14.18
N VAL A 514 5.34 -1.99 13.42
CA VAL A 514 6.69 -1.60 13.00
C VAL A 514 6.96 -0.22 13.57
N PRO A 515 8.08 0.03 14.28
CA PRO A 515 8.43 1.37 14.72
C PRO A 515 8.48 2.35 13.54
N VAL A 516 7.99 3.57 13.73
CA VAL A 516 7.98 4.61 12.68
C VAL A 516 9.38 4.83 12.08
N ASP A 517 10.43 4.73 12.90
CA ASP A 517 11.82 4.88 12.46
C ASP A 517 12.27 3.75 11.52
N GLU A 518 11.68 2.56 11.59
CA GLU A 518 11.97 1.45 10.67
C GLU A 518 11.29 1.62 9.31
N VAL A 519 10.31 2.53 9.21
CA VAL A 519 9.71 2.86 7.92
C VAL A 519 10.76 3.54 7.04
N ARG A 520 10.91 3.04 5.81
CA ARG A 520 11.85 3.64 4.86
C ARG A 520 11.29 4.98 4.40
N GLN A 521 11.94 6.03 4.85
CA GLN A 521 11.61 7.41 4.55
C GLN A 521 12.89 8.22 4.37
N TRP A 522 12.79 9.35 3.70
CA TRP A 522 13.88 10.32 3.69
C TRP A 522 14.16 10.81 5.11
N ARG A 523 15.44 10.86 5.46
CA ARG A 523 15.89 11.50 6.68
C ARG A 523 16.59 12.80 6.36
N ALA A 524 16.43 13.77 7.24
CA ALA A 524 16.97 15.11 7.08
C ALA A 524 17.79 15.48 8.31
N VAL A 525 18.86 16.23 8.08
CA VAL A 525 19.69 16.83 9.13
C VAL A 525 19.95 18.30 8.77
N PRO A 526 19.77 19.24 9.71
CA PRO A 526 20.08 20.65 9.47
C PRO A 526 21.57 20.84 9.23
N ILE A 527 21.89 21.69 8.25
CA ILE A 527 23.26 22.09 7.93
C ILE A 527 23.37 23.58 8.23
N PRO A 528 24.34 24.01 9.07
CA PRO A 528 24.64 25.43 9.25
C PRO A 528 24.92 26.10 7.91
N ILE A 529 24.29 27.24 7.67
CA ILE A 529 24.28 27.88 6.34
C ILE A 529 25.68 28.34 5.94
N GLU A 530 26.52 28.67 6.92
CA GLU A 530 27.93 28.99 6.79
C GLU A 530 28.77 27.82 6.25
N TYR A 531 28.30 26.57 6.41
CA TYR A 531 28.98 25.40 5.84
C TYR A 531 28.60 25.20 4.37
N VAL A 532 27.54 25.84 3.87
CA VAL A 532 27.08 25.72 2.49
C VAL A 532 27.85 26.68 1.59
N ASN A 533 28.36 26.17 0.48
CA ASN A 533 28.90 26.98 -0.61
C ASN A 533 27.83 27.17 -1.70
N PRO A 534 27.04 28.27 -1.67
CA PRO A 534 25.91 28.46 -2.59
C PRO A 534 26.32 28.71 -4.04
N SER A 535 27.60 29.00 -4.30
CA SER A 535 28.13 29.33 -5.63
C SER A 535 29.18 28.34 -6.12
N GLY A 536 29.27 27.17 -5.48
CA GLY A 536 30.29 26.18 -5.83
C GLY A 536 29.95 24.78 -5.35
N LYS A 537 31.01 23.98 -5.19
CA LYS A 537 30.91 22.56 -4.82
C LYS A 537 30.69 22.39 -3.33
N ASN A 538 29.79 21.47 -3.00
CA ASN A 538 29.50 21.02 -1.66
C ASN A 538 29.79 19.52 -1.57
N LYS A 539 30.67 19.10 -0.65
CA LYS A 539 31.04 17.71 -0.40
C LYS A 539 30.32 17.21 0.85
N VAL A 540 29.55 16.14 0.69
CA VAL A 540 28.91 15.39 1.78
C VAL A 540 29.63 14.05 1.90
N THR A 541 30.02 13.67 3.11
CA THR A 541 30.57 12.33 3.40
C THR A 541 29.84 11.74 4.59
N ILE A 542 29.38 10.49 4.46
CA ILE A 542 28.65 9.73 5.49
C ILE A 542 29.32 8.38 5.69
N SER A 543 29.53 7.96 6.93
CA SER A 543 29.97 6.61 7.28
C SER A 543 29.08 5.97 8.33
N GLY A 544 29.03 4.64 8.33
CA GLY A 544 28.30 3.85 9.33
C GLY A 544 29.02 3.84 10.68
N SER A 545 28.43 3.17 11.66
CA SER A 545 29.10 2.89 12.94
C SER A 545 29.60 1.43 12.97
N PRO A 546 30.60 1.09 13.80
CA PRO A 546 31.07 -0.29 13.92
C PRO A 546 29.98 -1.27 14.38
N ALA A 547 29.08 -0.80 15.25
CA ALA A 547 28.01 -1.61 15.83
C ALA A 547 26.77 -1.69 14.93
N HIS A 548 26.55 -0.69 14.07
CA HIS A 548 25.35 -0.56 13.26
C HIS A 548 25.73 -0.11 11.84
N PRO A 549 25.84 -1.07 10.89
CA PRO A 549 26.10 -0.74 9.49
C PRO A 549 24.93 0.05 8.92
N LEU A 550 25.23 1.08 8.14
CA LEU A 550 24.25 1.98 7.56
C LEU A 550 23.95 1.59 6.11
N THR A 551 22.68 1.45 5.75
CA THR A 551 22.25 1.34 4.35
C THR A 551 21.86 2.71 3.79
N ILE A 552 22.52 3.13 2.70
CA ILE A 552 22.13 4.30 1.88
C ILE A 552 21.67 3.82 0.50
N TYR A 553 20.61 4.44 0.00
CA TYR A 553 20.02 4.12 -1.29
C TYR A 553 20.44 5.12 -2.38
N GLY A 554 20.34 4.71 -3.63
CA GLY A 554 20.72 5.51 -4.79
C GLY A 554 19.98 5.11 -6.08
N ASP A 555 20.43 5.71 -7.18
CA ASP A 555 19.94 5.50 -8.55
C ASP A 555 21.10 5.11 -9.47
N TYR A 556 20.86 4.22 -10.45
CA TYR A 556 21.74 4.02 -11.60
C TYR A 556 21.43 5.06 -12.70
N GLU A 557 22.40 5.49 -13.52
CA GLU A 557 22.25 6.52 -14.57
C GLU A 557 21.12 6.19 -15.57
N GLU A 558 20.99 4.92 -15.97
CA GLU A 558 19.91 4.43 -16.85
C GLU A 558 18.52 4.49 -16.20
N THR A 559 18.50 4.70 -14.88
CA THR A 559 17.35 4.63 -13.99
C THR A 559 17.15 5.92 -13.21
N LEU A 560 17.65 7.07 -13.69
CA LEU A 560 17.44 8.41 -13.10
C LEU A 560 15.92 8.67 -12.96
N SER A 561 15.35 8.07 -11.92
CA SER A 561 13.92 7.83 -11.77
C SER A 561 13.25 9.00 -11.07
N GLY A 562 14.03 10.06 -10.83
CA GLY A 562 13.58 11.25 -10.14
C GLY A 562 12.91 10.91 -8.81
N ILE A 563 13.36 9.87 -8.09
CA ILE A 563 12.83 9.59 -6.75
C ILE A 563 13.31 10.72 -5.83
N ALA A 564 12.52 11.78 -5.75
CA ALA A 564 12.71 12.87 -4.82
C ALA A 564 12.05 12.52 -3.47
N PRO A 565 12.43 13.22 -2.40
CA PRO A 565 11.67 13.20 -1.17
C PRO A 565 10.24 13.68 -1.39
N THR A 566 9.28 12.88 -0.94
CA THR A 566 7.86 13.24 -0.98
C THR A 566 7.49 13.88 0.35
N PHE A 567 7.78 15.16 0.49
CA PHE A 567 7.44 15.92 1.70
C PHE A 567 5.93 16.13 1.86
N GLU A 568 5.20 16.03 0.76
CA GLU A 568 3.79 16.41 0.71
C GLU A 568 2.84 15.22 0.82
N TYR A 569 3.31 13.99 0.60
CA TYR A 569 2.45 12.81 0.43
C TYR A 569 3.06 11.55 1.03
N ILE A 570 2.20 10.71 1.62
CA ILE A 570 2.47 9.33 2.01
C ILE A 570 1.49 8.42 1.26
N SER A 571 1.97 7.35 0.63
CA SER A 571 1.14 6.33 -0.01
C SER A 571 1.04 5.07 0.84
N HIS A 572 -0.02 5.02 1.67
CA HIS A 572 -0.38 3.79 2.39
C HIS A 572 -0.67 2.61 1.42
N SER A 573 -1.16 2.90 0.21
CA SER A 573 -1.41 1.88 -0.82
C SER A 573 -0.14 1.16 -1.28
N ARG A 574 1.03 1.78 -1.14
CA ARG A 574 2.31 1.15 -1.49
C ARG A 574 2.62 -0.04 -0.58
N MET A 575 2.24 0.03 0.71
CA MET A 575 2.31 -1.12 1.62
C MET A 575 1.46 -2.30 1.15
N PHE A 576 0.29 -2.01 0.58
CA PHE A 576 -0.62 -3.05 0.11
C PHE A 576 -0.05 -3.76 -1.11
N THR A 577 0.69 -3.02 -1.95
CA THR A 577 1.23 -3.55 -3.22
C THR A 577 2.60 -4.19 -3.11
N ASP A 578 3.35 -3.93 -2.05
CA ASP A 578 4.67 -4.53 -1.83
C ASP A 578 4.77 -5.12 -0.41
N ALA A 579 4.65 -6.44 -0.33
CA ALA A 579 4.75 -7.19 0.91
C ALA A 579 6.15 -7.13 1.56
N SER A 580 7.18 -6.75 0.80
CA SER A 580 8.58 -6.75 1.22
C SER A 580 9.11 -5.39 1.67
N THR A 581 8.67 -4.26 1.08
CA THR A 581 9.34 -2.95 1.31
C THR A 581 8.60 -2.04 2.29
N LEU A 582 9.26 -1.51 3.31
CA LEU A 582 8.67 -0.49 4.19
C LEU A 582 8.71 0.92 3.56
N ASP A 583 8.67 1.03 2.22
CA ASP A 583 8.73 2.29 1.50
C ASP A 583 7.31 2.76 1.14
N TRP A 584 6.88 3.86 1.74
CA TRP A 584 5.53 4.40 1.56
C TRP A 584 5.51 5.63 0.66
N ARG A 585 6.63 6.01 0.06
CA ARG A 585 6.75 7.26 -0.70
C ARG A 585 6.11 7.09 -2.08
N PRO A 586 5.32 8.05 -2.61
CA PRO A 586 5.10 8.13 -4.05
C PRO A 586 6.42 8.46 -4.78
N ARG A 587 6.45 8.37 -6.10
CA ARG A 587 7.64 8.69 -6.90
C ARG A 587 7.44 10.04 -7.55
N VAL A 588 8.17 11.06 -7.14
CA VAL A 588 7.86 12.42 -7.57
C VAL A 588 9.10 13.11 -8.14
N ASN A 589 9.00 13.59 -9.39
CA ASN A 589 10.11 14.23 -10.11
C ASN A 589 10.25 15.72 -9.71
N PHE A 590 10.90 16.03 -8.58
CA PHE A 590 11.14 17.41 -8.14
C PHE A 590 12.59 17.71 -7.73
N VAL A 591 13.57 17.25 -8.51
CA VAL A 591 14.98 17.56 -8.26
C VAL A 591 15.48 18.56 -9.28
N THR A 592 16.06 19.67 -8.82
CA THR A 592 16.82 20.58 -9.68
C THR A 592 18.10 19.86 -10.09
N GLN A 593 18.22 19.53 -11.38
CA GLN A 593 19.39 18.84 -11.91
C GLN A 593 20.60 19.77 -11.84
N VAL A 594 21.52 19.46 -10.93
CA VAL A 594 22.84 20.10 -10.84
C VAL A 594 23.95 19.07 -11.05
N PRO A 595 25.12 19.48 -11.55
CA PRO A 595 26.26 18.57 -11.65
C PRO A 595 26.56 17.97 -10.29
N SER A 596 26.57 16.63 -10.20
CA SER A 596 26.94 15.94 -8.97
C SER A 596 27.62 14.61 -9.26
N ARG A 597 28.50 14.18 -8.35
CA ARG A 597 29.19 12.88 -8.43
C ARG A 597 29.12 12.15 -7.10
N SER A 598 28.92 10.84 -7.11
CA SER A 598 28.88 9.98 -5.92
C SER A 598 29.95 8.90 -6.01
N PHE A 599 30.69 8.64 -4.93
CA PHE A 599 31.71 7.60 -4.85
C PHE A 599 31.81 7.02 -3.44
N ILE A 600 32.38 5.83 -3.32
CA ILE A 600 32.63 5.15 -2.05
C ILE A 600 34.13 5.16 -1.78
N GLU A 601 34.51 5.71 -0.63
CA GLU A 601 35.85 5.67 -0.08
C GLU A 601 35.90 4.50 0.94
N SER A 602 36.87 3.60 0.86
CA SER A 602 36.97 2.46 1.80
C SER A 602 38.42 2.23 2.22
N ASN A 603 38.61 2.02 3.53
CA ASN A 603 39.89 1.60 4.10
C ASN A 603 39.98 0.07 4.31
N GLU A 604 38.91 -0.68 4.00
CA GLU A 604 38.86 -2.12 4.23
C GLU A 604 39.71 -2.90 3.20
N PRO A 605 40.68 -3.74 3.64
CA PRO A 605 41.55 -4.50 2.74
C PRO A 605 40.82 -5.58 1.92
N LYS A 606 39.56 -5.90 2.27
CA LYS A 606 38.71 -6.87 1.55
C LYS A 606 38.10 -6.34 0.26
N TYR A 607 38.24 -5.05 -0.03
CA TYR A 607 37.78 -4.46 -1.29
C TYR A 607 38.98 -4.33 -2.25
N PRO A 608 39.15 -5.24 -3.23
CA PRO A 608 40.38 -5.36 -4.02
C PRO A 608 40.46 -4.36 -5.20
N PHE A 609 39.77 -3.22 -5.11
CA PHE A 609 39.72 -2.20 -6.16
C PHE A 609 40.14 -0.84 -5.57
N PRO A 610 40.71 0.08 -6.37
CA PRO A 610 41.18 1.38 -5.90
C PRO A 610 40.10 2.15 -5.12
N PRO A 611 40.47 3.12 -4.24
CA PRO A 611 39.62 3.77 -3.23
C PRO A 611 38.43 4.63 -3.73
N ASN A 612 37.93 4.37 -4.95
CA ASN A 612 36.73 4.96 -5.53
C ASN A 612 35.95 3.85 -6.24
N TYR A 613 35.08 3.14 -5.51
CA TYR A 613 34.26 2.11 -6.12
C TYR A 613 33.32 2.74 -7.15
N ASP A 614 33.37 2.22 -8.37
CA ASP A 614 32.46 2.60 -9.43
C ASP A 614 31.05 2.09 -9.09
N LEU A 615 30.10 3.03 -8.91
CA LEU A 615 28.70 2.72 -8.63
C LEU A 615 27.92 2.29 -9.89
N SER A 616 28.60 2.13 -11.01
CA SER A 616 28.00 1.69 -12.25
C SER A 616 27.86 0.18 -12.33
N SER A 617 27.17 -0.22 -13.38
CA SER A 617 26.90 -1.59 -13.70
C SER A 617 28.12 -2.29 -14.36
N ALA A 618 29.19 -1.56 -14.70
CA ALA A 618 30.42 -2.11 -15.30
C ALA A 618 31.69 -1.33 -14.86
N PRO A 619 32.78 -1.98 -14.44
CA PRO A 619 33.97 -1.29 -13.91
C PRO A 619 34.54 -0.22 -14.86
N GLY A 620 34.70 1.02 -14.37
CA GLY A 620 35.45 2.10 -15.02
C GLY A 620 34.61 3.24 -15.59
N VAL A 621 33.29 3.26 -15.37
CA VAL A 621 32.36 4.26 -15.88
C VAL A 621 31.46 4.75 -14.73
N GLN A 622 31.89 5.72 -13.92
CA GLN A 622 31.14 6.22 -12.74
C GLN A 622 29.72 6.73 -13.07
N LYS A 623 28.71 5.85 -13.00
CA LYS A 623 27.34 6.08 -13.51
C LYS A 623 26.22 5.86 -12.47
N GLY A 624 26.51 6.02 -11.19
CA GLY A 624 25.51 5.92 -10.11
C GLY A 624 25.45 7.20 -9.27
N ARG A 625 24.26 7.50 -8.72
CA ARG A 625 24.03 8.62 -7.82
C ARG A 625 23.47 8.11 -6.50
N LEU A 626 24.16 8.37 -5.40
CA LEU A 626 23.59 8.15 -4.07
C LEU A 626 22.57 9.24 -3.78
N ARG A 627 21.44 8.89 -3.15
CA ARG A 627 20.36 9.82 -2.81
C ARG A 627 20.68 10.62 -1.53
N MET A 628 21.75 11.41 -1.62
CA MET A 628 22.13 12.46 -0.67
C MET A 628 21.88 13.83 -1.34
N MET A 629 20.88 14.58 -0.93
CA MET A 629 20.46 15.84 -1.58
C MET A 629 20.63 17.02 -0.63
N ILE A 630 20.79 18.23 -1.18
CA ILE A 630 20.78 19.46 -0.37
C ILE A 630 19.49 20.20 -0.67
N ALA A 631 18.71 20.49 0.37
CA ALA A 631 17.57 21.39 0.28
C ALA A 631 17.96 22.77 0.82
N LEU A 632 17.75 23.81 0.01
CA LEU A 632 18.00 25.20 0.38
C LEU A 632 16.68 25.98 0.38
N GLY A 633 16.42 26.72 1.44
CA GLY A 633 15.24 27.58 1.52
C GLY A 633 15.55 29.05 1.52
N PHE A 634 14.73 29.79 0.80
CA PHE A 634 14.82 31.23 0.60
C PHE A 634 13.62 31.89 1.27
N SER A 635 13.88 32.64 2.33
CA SER A 635 12.85 33.44 3.00
C SER A 635 12.68 34.77 2.29
N LYS A 636 11.43 35.22 2.14
CA LYS A 636 11.13 36.60 1.71
C LYS A 636 11.45 37.61 2.81
N ASP A 637 11.45 37.16 4.06
CA ASP A 637 11.70 37.98 5.24
C ASP A 637 13.13 37.76 5.73
N GLN A 638 14.02 38.74 5.49
CA GLN A 638 15.43 38.70 5.91
C GLN A 638 15.64 38.55 7.43
N ASN A 639 14.57 38.67 8.23
CA ASN A 639 14.57 38.50 9.69
C ASN A 639 14.26 37.06 10.15
N SER A 640 14.26 36.08 9.25
CA SER A 640 14.07 34.68 9.66
C SER A 640 15.27 34.22 10.49
N PRO A 641 15.08 33.78 11.74
CA PRO A 641 16.18 33.48 12.65
C PRO A 641 17.01 32.29 12.14
N ALA A 642 18.33 32.40 12.25
CA ALA A 642 19.26 31.29 12.07
C ALA A 642 18.91 30.12 13.00
N PHE A 643 19.30 28.90 12.64
CA PHE A 643 19.12 27.72 13.49
C PHE A 643 19.80 27.93 14.85
N ASN A 644 19.01 28.15 15.88
CA ASN A 644 19.42 28.21 17.27
C ASN A 644 18.61 27.17 18.06
N SER A 645 19.32 26.33 18.81
CA SER A 645 18.71 25.43 19.78
C SER A 645 18.92 25.99 21.17
N GLN A 646 17.84 26.14 21.93
CA GLN A 646 17.92 26.41 23.36
C GLN A 646 17.29 25.24 24.10
N GLU A 647 18.10 24.58 24.92
CA GLU A 647 17.66 23.49 25.78
C GLU A 647 17.36 24.03 27.17
N VAL A 648 16.13 23.78 27.63
CA VAL A 648 15.74 24.04 29.01
C VAL A 648 15.35 22.70 29.63
N SER A 649 16.21 22.16 30.49
CA SER A 649 15.88 20.97 31.26
C SER A 649 15.29 21.36 32.60
N MET A 650 14.14 20.77 32.96
CA MET A 650 13.46 21.03 34.21
C MET A 650 13.22 19.70 34.95
N PRO A 651 13.76 19.54 36.17
CA PRO A 651 13.42 18.37 36.98
C PRO A 651 11.93 18.39 37.30
N LEU A 652 11.22 17.27 37.17
CA LEU A 652 9.75 17.24 37.32
C LEU A 652 9.24 17.68 38.68
N ARG A 653 10.11 17.66 39.70
CA ARG A 653 9.86 18.17 41.06
C ARG A 653 9.44 19.65 41.06
N SER A 654 9.74 20.39 39.99
CA SER A 654 9.42 21.81 39.81
C SER A 654 7.96 22.10 39.40
N PHE A 655 7.17 21.11 38.99
CA PHE A 655 5.83 21.33 38.46
C PHE A 655 4.70 21.03 39.47
N ASN A 656 3.54 21.67 39.25
CA ASN A 656 2.29 21.39 39.96
C ASN A 656 1.52 20.34 39.17
N LEU A 657 1.32 19.17 39.77
CA LEU A 657 0.56 18.08 39.16
C LEU A 657 -0.90 18.19 39.61
N ARG A 658 -1.84 18.11 38.66
CA ARG A 658 -3.29 18.11 38.92
C ARG A 658 -3.85 16.74 38.58
N VAL A 659 -4.64 16.17 39.47
CA VAL A 659 -5.30 14.88 39.25
C VAL A 659 -6.69 15.12 38.65
N ALA A 660 -7.00 14.46 37.53
CA ALA A 660 -8.35 14.46 36.98
C ALA A 660 -9.25 13.62 37.89
N THR A 661 -10.05 14.25 38.74
CA THR A 661 -11.14 13.56 39.43
C THR A 661 -12.44 14.05 38.82
N GLY A 662 -13.14 13.15 38.11
CA GLY A 662 -14.47 13.42 37.54
C GLY A 662 -15.58 13.58 38.58
N GLN A 663 -15.23 13.62 39.87
CA GLN A 663 -16.15 13.92 40.96
C GLN A 663 -15.45 14.86 41.93
N ALA A 664 -16.08 16.02 42.15
CA ALA A 664 -15.65 17.09 43.04
C ALA A 664 -15.71 16.69 44.53
N GLN A 665 -14.96 15.67 44.92
CA GLN A 665 -14.57 15.47 46.31
C GLN A 665 -13.07 15.68 46.41
N GLN A 666 -12.71 16.84 46.97
CA GLN A 666 -11.39 17.14 47.52
C GLN A 666 -11.03 16.06 48.54
N GLY A 667 -10.40 15.00 48.08
CA GLY A 667 -9.77 13.97 48.89
C GLY A 667 -8.34 13.82 48.42
N GLN A 668 -7.40 14.15 49.30
CA GLN A 668 -5.95 13.97 49.18
C GLN A 668 -5.60 12.73 48.33
N ILE A 669 -4.69 12.88 47.36
CA ILE A 669 -3.55 11.99 47.06
C ILE A 669 -2.68 12.74 46.04
N ILE A 670 -1.73 13.52 46.54
CA ILE A 670 -0.39 13.61 45.95
C ILE A 670 0.53 13.63 47.17
N ASP A 671 1.02 12.46 47.56
CA ASP A 671 2.11 12.40 48.53
C ASP A 671 3.39 12.85 47.81
N LYS A 672 3.60 14.16 47.70
CA LYS A 672 4.92 14.73 47.39
C LYS A 672 5.78 14.48 48.62
N SER A 673 6.27 13.26 48.79
CA SER A 673 7.39 13.02 49.69
C SER A 673 8.56 13.88 49.18
N ARG A 674 8.79 15.01 49.86
CA ARG A 674 9.94 15.89 49.59
C ARG A 674 11.27 15.16 49.79
N GLU A 675 11.26 13.98 50.40
CA GLU A 675 12.45 13.24 50.82
C GLU A 675 12.89 12.12 49.86
N THR A 676 12.00 11.54 49.04
CA THR A 676 12.31 10.27 48.35
C THR A 676 12.40 10.32 46.82
N GLY A 677 12.12 11.46 46.19
CA GLY A 677 12.58 11.73 44.82
C GLY A 677 11.88 11.03 43.65
N TYR A 678 10.68 10.48 43.82
CA TYR A 678 9.91 9.78 42.79
C TYR A 678 8.54 10.41 42.53
N LEU A 679 7.93 10.12 41.37
CA LEU A 679 6.60 10.56 40.94
C LEU A 679 5.63 9.37 40.96
N LYS A 680 4.50 9.49 41.66
CA LYS A 680 3.51 8.42 41.84
C LYS A 680 2.14 8.89 41.33
N PHE A 681 1.47 8.09 40.49
CA PHE A 681 0.15 8.43 39.96
C PHE A 681 -0.76 7.18 39.85
N HIS A 682 -2.06 7.38 40.12
CA HIS A 682 -3.10 6.34 40.21
C HIS A 682 -4.25 6.50 39.21
N SER A 683 -4.35 7.66 38.57
CA SER A 683 -5.40 8.05 37.60
C SER A 683 -4.82 9.08 36.62
N ASN A 684 -5.62 9.52 35.64
CA ASN A 684 -5.21 10.54 34.67
C ASN A 684 -4.61 11.75 35.40
N SER A 685 -3.31 11.91 35.22
CA SER A 685 -2.53 12.94 35.87
C SER A 685 -2.12 13.96 34.83
N PHE A 686 -2.45 15.22 35.09
CA PHE A 686 -2.11 16.34 34.21
C PHE A 686 -0.93 17.11 34.80
N LEU A 687 0.09 17.29 33.98
CA LEU A 687 1.16 18.24 34.21
C LEU A 687 0.92 19.43 33.31
N ASP A 688 0.60 20.59 33.88
CA ASP A 688 0.52 21.83 33.12
C ASP A 688 1.83 22.60 33.28
N VAL A 689 2.52 22.85 32.16
CA VAL A 689 3.85 23.44 32.09
C VAL A 689 3.77 24.72 31.27
N GLN A 690 4.03 25.86 31.91
CA GLN A 690 4.11 27.12 31.20
C GLN A 690 5.38 27.14 30.33
N ILE A 691 5.23 27.33 29.02
CA ILE A 691 6.35 27.43 28.08
C ILE A 691 6.48 28.88 27.63
N ASN A 692 7.55 29.55 28.05
CA ASN A 692 7.97 30.80 27.44
C ASN A 692 8.63 30.50 26.08
N ALA A 693 7.81 30.29 25.04
CA ALA A 693 8.29 30.02 23.70
C ALA A 693 9.03 31.25 23.15
N GLN A 694 10.27 31.06 22.71
CA GLN A 694 10.96 32.09 21.95
C GLN A 694 10.19 32.38 20.67
N LYS A 695 10.08 33.66 20.29
CA LYS A 695 9.45 34.08 19.01
C LYS A 695 10.06 33.41 17.77
N SER A 696 11.32 32.96 17.87
CA SER A 696 12.07 32.29 16.82
C SER A 696 11.93 30.77 16.81
N ALA A 697 11.44 30.17 17.90
CA ALA A 697 11.35 28.72 18.00
C ALA A 697 10.20 28.21 17.13
N THR A 698 10.53 27.34 16.17
CA THR A 698 9.51 26.71 15.31
C THR A 698 9.01 25.40 15.91
N HIS A 699 9.78 24.79 16.80
CA HIS A 699 9.46 23.50 17.44
C HIS A 699 9.83 23.46 18.92
N ALA A 700 9.11 22.65 19.70
CA ALA A 700 9.48 22.21 21.04
C ALA A 700 9.66 20.68 21.02
N VAL A 701 10.85 20.21 21.40
CA VAL A 701 11.08 18.80 21.69
C VAL A 701 10.94 18.60 23.17
N ILE A 702 9.96 17.80 23.55
CA ILE A 702 9.64 17.48 24.92
C ILE A 702 10.11 16.06 25.17
N GLU A 703 11.05 15.91 26.09
CA GLU A 703 11.65 14.64 26.47
C GLU A 703 11.35 14.39 27.95
N LEU A 704 10.48 13.40 28.25
CA LEU A 704 10.25 12.92 29.62
C LEU A 704 11.11 11.67 29.84
N LYS A 705 12.13 11.80 30.68
CA LYS A 705 12.95 10.68 31.15
C LYS A 705 12.51 10.25 32.54
N GLY A 706 12.64 8.98 32.87
CA GLY A 706 12.44 8.46 34.23
C GLY A 706 12.64 6.95 34.30
N LYS A 707 12.73 6.38 35.50
CA LYS A 707 12.85 4.93 35.71
C LYS A 707 11.59 4.39 36.39
N ALA A 708 10.94 3.42 35.79
CA ALA A 708 9.85 2.69 36.45
C ALA A 708 10.38 1.49 37.23
N ASP A 709 9.82 1.24 38.43
CA ASP A 709 10.06 -0.03 39.14
C ASP A 709 9.60 -1.20 38.27
N TYR A 710 10.40 -2.25 38.20
CA TYR A 710 10.11 -3.46 37.43
C TYR A 710 8.74 -4.06 37.76
N LYS A 711 8.33 -4.06 39.04
CA LYS A 711 7.05 -4.63 39.48
C LYS A 711 5.86 -3.80 38.96
N ASP A 712 6.02 -2.49 38.89
CA ASP A 712 4.99 -1.58 38.41
C ASP A 712 4.92 -1.60 36.87
N ALA A 713 6.07 -1.70 36.21
CA ALA A 713 6.20 -1.78 34.76
C ALA A 713 5.58 -3.07 34.18
N GLN A 714 5.70 -4.22 34.85
CA GLN A 714 5.29 -5.51 34.30
C GLN A 714 3.79 -5.53 33.91
N GLY A 715 3.51 -5.58 32.61
CA GLY A 715 2.15 -5.62 32.06
C GLY A 715 1.39 -4.29 32.10
N ALA A 716 2.06 -3.19 32.46
CA ALA A 716 1.50 -1.84 32.37
C ALA A 716 1.77 -1.23 30.99
N GLN A 717 0.83 -0.42 30.50
CA GLN A 717 1.10 0.54 29.43
C GLN A 717 0.92 1.95 29.99
N LEU A 718 1.70 2.89 29.50
CA LEU A 718 1.56 4.30 29.84
C LEU A 718 1.18 5.04 28.56
N VAL A 719 0.02 5.70 28.55
CA VAL A 719 -0.32 6.66 27.51
C VAL A 719 0.16 8.02 27.98
N ALA A 720 1.10 8.62 27.25
CA ALA A 720 1.45 10.02 27.42
C ALA A 720 0.82 10.82 26.29
N ARG A 721 -0.19 11.64 26.61
CA ARG A 721 -0.76 12.60 25.68
C ARG A 721 -0.20 13.97 26.03
N VAL A 722 0.43 14.60 25.06
CA VAL A 722 0.93 15.97 25.23
C VAL A 722 0.12 16.90 24.33
N SER A 723 -0.30 18.03 24.89
CA SER A 723 -1.23 18.97 24.27
C SER A 723 -0.78 20.41 24.52
N LEU A 724 -0.90 21.25 23.49
CA LEU A 724 -0.65 22.69 23.60
C LEU A 724 -1.98 23.38 23.85
N ASN A 725 -2.08 24.12 24.95
CA ASN A 725 -3.27 24.88 25.31
C ASN A 725 -3.05 26.36 25.01
N GLY A 726 -4.15 27.05 24.67
CA GLY A 726 -4.16 28.51 24.55
C GLY A 726 -3.90 29.22 25.90
N PRO A 727 -3.82 30.56 25.89
CA PRO A 727 -3.37 31.37 27.03
C PRO A 727 -4.25 31.26 28.29
N ASP A 728 -5.48 30.73 28.17
CA ASP A 728 -6.43 30.65 29.29
C ASP A 728 -6.32 29.37 30.13
N GLY A 729 -5.43 28.43 29.79
CA GLY A 729 -5.04 27.28 30.64
C GLY A 729 -6.16 26.32 31.08
N ALA A 730 -7.42 26.56 30.68
CA ALA A 730 -8.57 25.76 31.04
C ALA A 730 -8.92 24.80 29.89
N SER A 731 -8.51 23.54 30.04
CA SER A 731 -9.10 22.43 29.30
C SER A 731 -10.51 22.16 29.85
N ASP A 732 -11.46 23.04 29.59
CA ASP A 732 -12.87 22.82 29.93
C ASP A 732 -13.45 21.79 28.94
N MET A 733 -12.96 20.54 29.02
CA MET A 733 -13.41 19.41 28.18
C MET A 733 -14.91 19.08 28.39
N ASN A 734 -15.57 19.71 29.36
CA ASN A 734 -16.98 19.51 29.66
C ASN A 734 -17.92 20.61 29.14
N ALA A 735 -17.42 21.70 28.52
CA ALA A 735 -18.28 22.80 28.09
C ALA A 735 -18.06 23.17 26.60
N ASN A 736 -18.94 22.65 25.73
CA ASN A 736 -19.24 23.19 24.40
C ASN A 736 -18.08 23.30 23.39
N ALA A 737 -17.43 22.19 23.06
CA ALA A 737 -16.51 22.08 21.90
C ALA A 737 -17.16 22.29 20.50
N GLU A 738 -18.43 22.72 20.44
CA GLU A 738 -19.19 22.88 19.18
C GLU A 738 -19.22 24.31 18.62
N LYS A 739 -18.59 25.32 19.25
CA LYS A 739 -18.84 26.74 18.87
C LYS A 739 -17.66 27.59 18.43
N ASP A 740 -16.43 27.11 18.45
CA ASP A 740 -15.28 27.93 18.05
C ASP A 740 -14.84 27.63 16.60
N LEU A 741 -15.47 28.34 15.65
CA LEU A 741 -15.08 28.35 14.24
C LEU A 741 -13.78 29.16 14.07
N TYR A 742 -12.76 28.54 13.47
CA TYR A 742 -11.55 29.25 13.07
C TYR A 742 -11.82 30.04 11.80
N PHE A 743 -11.46 31.33 11.75
CA PHE A 743 -11.58 32.14 10.55
C PHE A 743 -10.20 32.27 9.89
N ASP A 744 -10.11 32.01 8.59
CA ASP A 744 -8.85 32.23 7.87
C ASP A 744 -8.49 33.72 7.75
N SER A 745 -7.33 34.05 7.17
CA SER A 745 -6.89 35.44 6.96
C SER A 745 -7.84 36.27 6.07
N LYS A 746 -8.88 35.65 5.49
CA LYS A 746 -9.94 36.27 4.71
C LYS A 746 -11.29 36.26 5.44
N GLY A 747 -11.34 35.85 6.71
CA GLY A 747 -12.55 35.86 7.53
C GLY A 747 -13.55 34.74 7.18
N GLN A 748 -13.12 33.63 6.56
CA GLN A 748 -14.03 32.50 6.29
C GLN A 748 -13.93 31.40 7.36
N PRO A 749 -15.07 30.90 7.88
CA PRO A 749 -15.09 29.86 8.90
C PRO A 749 -14.60 28.54 8.29
N LYS A 750 -13.53 27.99 8.85
CA LYS A 750 -13.06 26.63 8.56
C LYS A 750 -13.45 25.70 9.71
N PRO A 751 -13.92 24.47 9.41
CA PRO A 751 -14.12 23.46 10.43
C PRO A 751 -12.79 23.20 11.13
N GLN A 752 -12.84 23.11 12.46
CA GLN A 752 -11.71 22.85 13.37
C GLN A 752 -11.18 21.40 13.24
N SER A 753 -11.13 20.85 12.03
CA SER A 753 -10.49 19.56 11.76
C SER A 753 -8.96 19.66 11.82
N VAL A 754 -8.41 20.85 12.05
CA VAL A 754 -7.07 20.98 12.64
C VAL A 754 -7.27 20.70 14.12
N CYS A 755 -7.39 19.41 14.47
CA CYS A 755 -7.18 18.98 15.85
C CYS A 755 -5.90 19.67 16.31
N PHE A 756 -5.92 20.31 17.48
CA PHE A 756 -4.67 20.63 18.15
C PHE A 756 -3.83 19.36 18.11
N PRO A 757 -2.58 19.39 17.62
CA PRO A 757 -1.80 18.18 17.52
C PRO A 757 -1.58 17.65 18.93
N HIS A 758 -2.39 16.67 19.32
CA HIS A 758 -2.20 15.87 20.51
C HIS A 758 -1.25 14.76 20.08
N ALA A 759 0.04 14.82 20.41
CA ALA A 759 0.85 13.60 20.26
C ALA A 759 0.50 12.70 21.43
N THR A 760 -0.17 11.61 21.10
CA THR A 760 -0.50 10.55 22.05
C THR A 760 0.49 9.42 21.81
N GLN A 761 1.45 9.25 22.71
CA GLN A 761 2.40 8.16 22.64
C GLN A 761 1.97 7.05 23.59
N LEU A 762 1.68 5.87 23.05
CA LEU A 762 1.47 4.65 23.83
C LEU A 762 2.82 4.01 24.11
N ILE A 763 3.15 3.83 25.39
CA ILE A 763 4.42 3.24 25.83
C ILE A 763 4.14 1.90 26.49
N ALA A 764 4.58 0.83 25.85
CA ALA A 764 4.54 -0.50 26.45
C ALA A 764 5.74 -0.67 27.40
N LEU A 765 5.47 -0.86 28.69
CA LEU A 765 6.49 -1.08 29.72
C LEU A 765 6.80 -2.59 29.83
N ASN A 766 7.33 -3.20 28.77
CA ASN A 766 7.57 -4.65 28.76
C ASN A 766 8.85 -4.99 29.54
N GLY A 767 8.66 -5.41 30.79
CA GLY A 767 9.71 -5.68 31.78
C GLY A 767 10.70 -6.77 31.39
N LYS A 768 11.98 -6.36 31.28
CA LYS A 768 13.14 -7.21 31.60
C LYS A 768 14.15 -6.51 32.54
N GLU A 769 14.10 -5.18 32.69
CA GLU A 769 14.94 -4.34 33.57
C GLU A 769 14.12 -3.10 34.01
N PRO A 770 14.54 -2.27 35.00
CA PRO A 770 13.94 -0.95 35.21
C PRO A 770 13.95 -0.19 33.89
N SER A 771 12.77 -0.09 33.28
CA SER A 771 12.61 0.51 31.97
C SER A 771 12.88 2.00 32.13
N ASN A 772 14.02 2.46 31.61
CA ASN A 772 14.21 3.88 31.33
C ASN A 772 13.06 4.30 30.41
N ILE A 773 12.09 5.00 30.95
CA ILE A 773 11.06 5.69 30.19
C ILE A 773 11.76 6.87 29.55
N ASN A 774 11.74 6.94 28.22
CA ASN A 774 12.14 8.12 27.47
C ASN A 774 11.03 8.44 26.47
N ILE A 775 10.12 9.34 26.87
CA ILE A 775 9.05 9.84 26.01
C ILE A 775 9.60 11.04 25.28
N LYS A 776 9.74 10.97 23.97
CA LYS A 776 10.25 12.09 23.18
C LYS A 776 9.22 12.47 22.14
N ALA A 777 8.61 13.64 22.32
CA ALA A 777 7.65 14.18 21.39
C ALA A 777 8.20 15.50 20.80
N VAL A 778 7.95 15.72 19.52
CA VAL A 778 8.34 16.95 18.82
C VAL A 778 7.06 17.69 18.46
N TYR A 779 6.98 18.97 18.77
CA TYR A 779 5.80 19.79 18.51
C TYR A 779 6.15 21.01 17.70
N PRO A 780 5.38 21.33 16.65
CA PRO A 780 5.49 22.62 16.00
C PRO A 780 4.88 23.73 16.88
N LEU A 781 5.66 24.75 17.25
CA LEU A 781 5.22 25.85 18.13
C LEU A 781 4.41 26.93 17.40
N ASP A 782 4.60 27.08 16.09
CA ASP A 782 4.05 28.20 15.30
C ASP A 782 2.68 27.89 14.63
N VAL A 783 2.07 26.72 14.89
CA VAL A 783 0.75 26.38 14.33
C VAL A 783 -0.40 27.02 15.13
N VAL A 784 -0.12 27.51 16.34
CA VAL A 784 -1.09 28.29 17.11
C VAL A 784 -0.79 29.75 16.83
N SER A 785 -1.61 30.39 16.00
CA SER A 785 -1.53 31.83 15.76
C SER A 785 -1.82 32.58 17.06
N GLY A 786 -0.76 32.79 17.85
CA GLY A 786 -0.79 33.54 19.11
C GLY A 786 -0.93 32.65 20.36
N ARG A 787 0.18 32.47 21.08
CA ARG A 787 0.25 32.15 22.52
C ARG A 787 -0.21 30.76 22.92
N ALA A 788 0.50 29.72 22.49
CA ALA A 788 0.54 28.51 23.31
C ALA A 788 1.46 28.79 24.51
N ASP A 789 0.90 29.33 25.59
CA ASP A 789 1.65 29.63 26.82
C ASP A 789 1.77 28.39 27.72
N HIS A 790 0.97 27.34 27.46
CA HIS A 790 0.81 26.17 28.32
C HIS A 790 0.92 24.84 27.55
N LEU A 791 1.65 23.91 28.15
CA LEU A 791 1.79 22.53 27.71
C LEU A 791 1.20 21.60 28.75
N THR A 792 0.15 20.87 28.38
CA THR A 792 -0.43 19.83 29.23
C THR A 792 0.06 18.44 28.83
N ILE A 793 0.71 17.76 29.77
CA ILE A 793 1.11 16.35 29.67
C ILE A 793 0.14 15.52 30.50
N GLU A 794 -0.68 14.72 29.84
CA GLU A 794 -1.58 13.75 30.45
C GLU A 794 -0.91 12.37 30.45
N LEU A 795 -0.73 11.81 31.63
CA LEU A 795 -0.21 10.46 31.84
C LEU A 795 -1.35 9.54 32.29
N MET A 796 -1.66 8.51 31.49
CA MET A 796 -2.68 7.51 31.80
C MET A 796 -2.07 6.11 31.92
N PRO A 797 -2.09 5.47 33.10
CA PRO A 797 -1.72 4.07 33.23
C PRO A 797 -2.82 3.15 32.66
N LEU A 798 -2.43 2.08 31.99
CA LEU A 798 -3.30 1.02 31.48
C LEU A 798 -2.88 -0.36 32.05
N PRO A 799 -3.83 -1.17 32.56
CA PRO A 799 -5.25 -0.84 32.75
C PRO A 799 -5.42 0.27 33.80
N GLU A 800 -6.49 1.08 33.66
CA GLU A 800 -6.79 2.20 34.57
C GLU A 800 -6.78 1.74 36.04
N GLY A 801 -6.20 2.56 36.92
CA GLY A 801 -6.09 2.29 38.35
C GLY A 801 -4.80 1.58 38.80
N LYS A 802 -3.93 1.15 37.88
CA LYS A 802 -2.60 0.63 38.23
C LYS A 802 -1.66 1.78 38.58
N GLU A 803 -1.02 1.70 39.75
CA GLU A 803 -0.01 2.66 40.18
C GLU A 803 1.28 2.50 39.37
N ILE A 804 1.86 3.60 38.89
CA ILE A 804 3.20 3.62 38.29
C ILE A 804 4.05 4.64 39.04
N LYS A 805 5.19 4.17 39.53
CA LYS A 805 6.22 5.01 40.14
C LYS A 805 7.33 5.32 39.14
N LEU A 806 7.61 6.60 38.92
CA LEU A 806 8.69 7.11 38.08
C LEU A 806 9.79 7.76 38.94
N GLU A 807 10.92 7.09 39.08
CA GLU A 807 12.13 7.59 39.76
C GLU A 807 12.97 8.45 38.82
N ASP A 808 13.67 9.44 39.37
CA ASP A 808 14.57 10.35 38.64
C ASP A 808 13.95 10.99 37.40
N ALA A 809 12.66 11.31 37.48
CA ALA A 809 11.93 11.75 36.33
C ALA A 809 12.26 13.22 35.97
N GLU A 810 12.66 13.45 34.72
CA GLU A 810 13.13 14.71 34.18
C GLU A 810 12.33 15.08 32.94
N LEU A 811 11.84 16.31 32.86
CA LEU A 811 11.18 16.85 31.67
C LEU A 811 12.11 17.87 31.02
N THR A 812 12.66 17.51 29.88
CA THR A 812 13.47 18.41 29.08
C THR A 812 12.61 19.01 27.98
N ILE A 813 12.56 20.34 27.89
CA ILE A 813 11.91 21.05 26.79
C ILE A 813 13.01 21.78 26.00
N ARG A 814 13.30 21.29 24.80
CA ARG A 814 14.22 21.94 23.86
C ARG A 814 13.42 22.74 22.86
N GLN A 815 13.58 24.05 22.86
CA GLN A 815 13.03 24.91 21.82
C GLN A 815 14.01 24.97 20.66
N LEU A 816 13.54 24.63 19.46
CA LEU A 816 14.34 24.51 18.26
C LEU A 816 13.76 25.42 17.18
N SER A 817 14.60 26.24 16.55
CA SER A 817 14.26 26.94 15.31
C SER A 817 14.72 26.09 14.13
N TRP A 818 13.94 25.07 13.77
CA TRP A 818 14.23 24.23 12.61
C TRP A 818 13.94 24.92 11.29
N PRO A 819 14.71 24.60 10.23
CA PRO A 819 14.30 24.83 8.86
C PRO A 819 12.91 24.25 8.62
N ASP A 820 12.03 25.02 8.01
CA ASP A 820 10.71 24.56 7.60
C ASP A 820 10.66 24.48 6.08
N LEU A 821 10.64 23.25 5.55
CA LEU A 821 10.49 22.96 4.12
C LEU A 821 9.20 23.58 3.54
N GLY A 822 8.23 23.98 4.37
CA GLY A 822 6.94 24.56 3.99
C GLY A 822 6.88 26.08 4.00
N ARG A 823 7.95 26.76 4.41
CA ARG A 823 8.06 28.23 4.41
C ARG A 823 9.00 28.71 3.31
N GLY A 824 8.55 29.73 2.58
CA GLY A 824 9.33 30.34 1.50
C GLY A 824 9.41 29.46 0.25
N GLN A 825 10.42 29.72 -0.59
CA GLN A 825 10.76 28.86 -1.72
C GLN A 825 11.87 27.90 -1.29
N ALA A 826 11.64 26.60 -1.44
CA ALA A 826 12.64 25.57 -1.18
C ALA A 826 13.06 24.90 -2.49
N PHE A 827 14.35 24.70 -2.67
CA PHE A 827 14.91 24.01 -3.84
C PHE A 827 15.73 22.82 -3.37
N VAL A 828 15.57 21.68 -4.04
CA VAL A 828 16.26 20.42 -3.72
C VAL A 828 17.21 20.04 -4.86
N TYR A 829 18.49 19.87 -4.52
CA TYR A 829 19.61 19.63 -5.42
C TYR A 829 20.16 18.19 -5.28
#